data_AF-A0A7K8T0Y6-F1
#
_entry.id   AF-A0A7K8T0Y6-F1
#
_cell.length_a   1.000
_cell.length_b   1.000
_cell.length_c   1.000
_cell.angle_alpha   90.00
_cell.angle_beta   90.00
_cell.angle_gamma   90.00
#
_symmetry.space_group_name_H-M   'P 1'
#
loop_
_entity.id
_entity.type
_entity.pdbx_description
1 polymer ?
#
loop_
_entity_poly.entity_id
_entity_poly.type
_entity_poly.pdbx_seq_one_letter_code
_entity_poly.pdbx_strand_id
1 'polypeptide(L)'
;CTALRQATCGAGCIPVPWLCDGEQQCPDGTDEQCKCCSVPSVCGAKKVQCPGTHHCIPHWELCDRHQDCEDGWDEEGCPQQPCLPGQWQCRNRVCIMAEWKCNGIDDCGDSSDEDVCAPCPPGMVRCDEGKCILESLMCNDEDDCLDGTDEPSTCGELREATGRCPCGWGQGVMGHPCNCLPAYSCQVCSARVDIRSGDLYWLAFPHLSCPRTHVPCSDGTECVAQEYVCDGEKDCADGSDEDGCAQLCDTPGRSHSSYPCGLGPCLNASLVCDGRQDCVDGSDEGGNCSVPCQRSCARLCYPSPQGPRCWCDPGYRLAEDGLSCMDIDECMEQGEGPCSQMCLNAPGSYSCGCLPGYLLEPDGHVCKLTGPEPMLLVAVQSEVLSYGLRSGREEVLLAIDKERVIFSLDYDLVERKVFWMDLATDSIRWQGLDPGKKGTLVKGVRSDCIAVDWLGRNLYWTDGAAGQVLATRLGAAWRGIPEYTVVMDGDLDQPHSLVLQPLAGLLYWSEVGSHPRLMKATMDGSQWHVLLAQGLGWPTALSLDLPTWRIFWLDEKLGSVGSARLDGTSVKVLQLRWVRSPFAAAVCEEQLYWSERKVWSVQQVDKTSGKNRTMLLKRHGEPHGLQVPTWGSPKPCCTSSAGAPTLHSPAV
;
A
#
# COMPACT_ATOMS: atom_id res chain seq x y z
N CYS A 1 40.13 5.24 -33.17
CA CYS A 1 38.82 5.60 -32.58
C CYS A 1 37.94 4.37 -32.63
N THR A 2 37.23 4.05 -31.55
CA THR A 2 36.26 2.93 -31.54
C THR A 2 34.98 3.36 -32.27
N ALA A 3 34.58 2.60 -33.29
CA ALA A 3 33.54 2.96 -34.27
C ALA A 3 32.12 3.17 -33.71
N LEU A 4 31.90 2.94 -32.40
CA LEU A 4 30.58 2.99 -31.76
C LEU A 4 30.34 4.21 -30.87
N ARG A 5 31.39 4.96 -30.47
CA ARG A 5 31.25 6.12 -29.57
C ARG A 5 32.20 7.28 -29.88
N GLN A 6 33.10 7.13 -30.85
CA GLN A 6 34.09 8.15 -31.18
C GLN A 6 34.13 8.40 -32.70
N ALA A 7 34.06 9.67 -33.09
CA ALA A 7 34.29 10.11 -34.45
C ALA A 7 35.76 10.48 -34.65
N THR A 8 36.27 10.21 -35.85
CA THR A 8 37.64 10.54 -36.25
C THR A 8 37.75 12.02 -36.60
N CYS A 9 38.66 12.73 -35.95
CA CYS A 9 38.92 14.14 -36.14
C CYS A 9 40.42 14.31 -36.44
N GLY A 10 40.78 14.48 -37.72
CA GLY A 10 42.19 14.54 -38.15
C GLY A 10 43.04 13.38 -37.60
N ALA A 11 43.94 13.67 -36.65
CA ALA A 11 44.82 12.70 -35.97
C ALA A 11 44.30 12.22 -34.59
N GLY A 12 43.11 12.66 -34.17
CA GLY A 12 42.50 12.37 -32.87
C GLY A 12 41.09 11.77 -32.96
N CYS A 13 40.49 11.51 -31.80
CA CYS A 13 39.15 10.94 -31.65
C CYS A 13 38.32 11.80 -30.71
N ILE A 14 37.14 12.27 -31.16
CA ILE A 14 36.19 13.01 -30.33
C ILE A 14 34.93 12.17 -30.06
N PRO A 15 34.22 12.37 -28.94
CA PRO A 15 32.93 11.75 -28.70
C PRO A 15 31.88 12.14 -29.76
N VAL A 16 31.03 11.20 -30.16
CA VAL A 16 29.94 11.45 -31.14
C VAL A 16 28.98 12.59 -30.76
N PRO A 17 28.69 12.88 -29.47
CA PRO A 17 27.87 14.03 -29.10
C PRO A 17 28.48 15.40 -29.41
N TRP A 18 29.79 15.47 -29.67
CA TRP A 18 30.53 16.71 -29.93
C TRP A 18 30.67 16.97 -31.45
N LEU A 19 29.66 16.56 -32.21
CA LEU A 19 29.56 16.78 -33.65
C LEU A 19 28.37 17.69 -33.90
N CYS A 20 28.58 18.82 -34.58
CA CYS A 20 27.57 19.86 -34.80
C CYS A 20 26.98 20.40 -33.48
N ASP A 21 27.79 20.56 -32.43
CA ASP A 21 27.35 21.11 -31.14
C ASP A 21 27.58 22.64 -31.04
N GLY A 22 28.11 23.24 -32.10
CA GLY A 22 28.32 24.68 -32.23
C GLY A 22 29.62 25.17 -31.61
N GLU A 23 30.41 24.28 -31.01
CA GLU A 23 31.73 24.59 -30.48
C GLU A 23 32.83 23.84 -31.24
N GLN A 24 34.01 24.45 -31.38
CA GLN A 24 35.12 23.88 -32.15
C GLN A 24 36.04 23.08 -31.22
N GLN A 25 35.83 21.78 -31.10
CA GLN A 25 36.71 20.86 -30.35
C GLN A 25 37.77 20.20 -31.24
N CYS A 26 37.52 20.15 -32.55
CA CYS A 26 38.49 19.74 -33.54
C CYS A 26 39.44 20.89 -33.91
N PRO A 27 40.78 20.68 -33.89
CA PRO A 27 41.74 21.71 -34.28
C PRO A 27 41.60 22.20 -35.73
N ASP A 28 40.96 21.39 -36.59
CA ASP A 28 40.66 21.70 -37.99
C ASP A 28 39.19 22.11 -38.23
N GLY A 29 38.37 22.17 -37.16
CA GLY A 29 36.96 22.57 -37.21
C GLY A 29 36.07 21.63 -38.02
N THR A 30 36.49 20.37 -38.19
CA THR A 30 35.77 19.38 -39.00
C THR A 30 34.53 18.80 -38.32
N ASP A 31 34.46 18.88 -36.99
CA ASP A 31 33.30 18.62 -36.14
C ASP A 31 32.08 19.46 -36.55
N GLU A 32 32.30 20.73 -36.90
CA GLU A 32 31.24 21.69 -37.25
C GLU A 32 30.97 21.81 -38.77
N GLN A 33 31.78 21.16 -39.61
CA GLN A 33 31.70 21.26 -41.08
C GLN A 33 31.09 20.02 -41.76
N CYS A 34 30.73 18.98 -41.00
CA CYS A 34 30.23 17.75 -41.57
C CYS A 34 28.88 17.93 -42.29
N LYS A 35 28.77 17.34 -43.49
CA LYS A 35 27.59 17.35 -44.39
C LYS A 35 26.29 16.78 -43.78
N CYS A 36 26.34 16.29 -42.54
CA CYS A 36 25.22 15.73 -41.77
C CYS A 36 24.51 16.74 -40.83
N CYS A 37 24.93 18.01 -40.72
CA CYS A 37 24.20 19.02 -39.92
C CYS A 37 22.89 19.51 -40.62
N SER A 38 22.19 18.63 -41.34
CA SER A 38 20.91 18.93 -42.02
C SER A 38 19.81 17.93 -41.64
N VAL A 39 19.63 17.73 -40.33
CA VAL A 39 18.43 17.08 -39.77
C VAL A 39 17.82 18.01 -38.72
N PRO A 40 16.54 18.41 -38.83
CA PRO A 40 15.92 19.33 -37.88
C PRO A 40 15.75 18.65 -36.52
N SER A 41 16.32 19.27 -35.49
CA SER A 41 16.12 18.93 -34.08
C SER A 41 14.70 19.30 -33.66
N VAL A 42 13.86 18.28 -33.42
CA VAL A 42 12.55 18.44 -32.79
C VAL A 42 12.74 18.30 -31.27
N CYS A 43 12.40 19.34 -30.49
CA CYS A 43 12.40 19.28 -29.02
C CYS A 43 11.55 18.08 -28.54
N GLY A 44 12.00 17.38 -27.48
CA GLY A 44 11.30 16.20 -26.93
C GLY A 44 9.87 16.50 -26.49
N ALA A 45 9.01 15.47 -26.41
CA ALA A 45 7.53 15.52 -26.31
C ALA A 45 6.91 16.31 -25.12
N LYS A 46 7.68 17.03 -24.30
CA LYS A 46 7.23 17.89 -23.20
C LYS A 46 7.93 19.25 -23.13
N LYS A 47 8.70 19.62 -24.15
CA LYS A 47 9.39 20.91 -24.24
C LYS A 47 8.92 21.66 -25.49
N VAL A 48 8.65 22.95 -25.34
CA VAL A 48 8.26 23.87 -26.42
C VAL A 48 9.52 24.58 -26.92
N GLN A 49 9.70 24.64 -28.23
CA GLN A 49 10.84 25.35 -28.82
C GLN A 49 10.50 26.83 -28.96
N CYS A 50 11.37 27.71 -28.46
CA CYS A 50 11.25 29.14 -28.72
C CYS A 50 11.34 29.39 -30.25
N PRO A 51 10.45 30.20 -30.84
CA PRO A 51 10.46 30.45 -32.27
C PRO A 51 11.78 31.06 -32.75
N GLY A 52 12.41 30.47 -33.76
CA GLY A 52 13.62 31.03 -34.37
C GLY A 52 14.94 30.69 -33.67
N THR A 53 14.91 30.03 -32.51
CA THR A 53 16.12 29.58 -31.79
C THR A 53 16.10 28.06 -31.55
N HIS A 54 17.23 27.49 -31.15
CA HIS A 54 17.32 26.08 -30.72
C HIS A 54 17.05 25.90 -29.21
N HIS A 55 16.50 26.93 -28.54
CA HIS A 55 16.19 26.89 -27.11
C HIS A 55 14.84 26.19 -26.86
N CYS A 56 14.83 25.20 -25.96
CA CYS A 56 13.63 24.43 -25.61
C CYS A 56 13.26 24.66 -24.13
N ILE A 57 12.14 25.34 -23.88
CA ILE A 57 11.59 25.56 -22.54
C ILE A 57 10.56 24.45 -22.18
N PRO A 58 10.41 24.06 -20.91
CA PRO A 58 9.31 23.22 -20.45
C PRO A 58 7.94 23.92 -20.62
N HIS A 59 6.86 23.14 -20.74
CA HIS A 59 5.51 23.69 -20.88
C HIS A 59 5.01 24.55 -19.69
N TRP A 60 5.64 24.43 -18.50
CA TRP A 60 5.25 25.20 -17.32
C TRP A 60 5.93 26.57 -17.23
N GLU A 61 6.97 26.81 -18.03
CA GLU A 61 7.64 28.11 -18.25
C GLU A 61 6.95 28.88 -19.40
N LEU A 62 5.74 28.48 -19.77
CA LEU A 62 4.91 29.20 -20.75
C LEU A 62 3.85 29.96 -19.96
N CYS A 63 3.84 31.30 -20.03
CA CYS A 63 2.91 32.18 -19.30
C CYS A 63 3.10 32.16 -17.77
N ASP A 64 4.34 32.04 -17.28
CA ASP A 64 4.69 32.04 -15.85
C ASP A 64 5.11 33.44 -15.33
N ARG A 65 5.13 34.45 -16.21
CA ARG A 65 5.58 35.84 -15.98
C ARG A 65 7.08 36.02 -15.83
N HIS A 66 7.88 35.03 -16.19
CA HIS A 66 9.31 35.17 -16.42
C HIS A 66 9.60 35.19 -17.92
N GLN A 67 10.73 35.81 -18.29
CA GLN A 67 11.18 35.85 -19.67
C GLN A 67 12.23 34.75 -19.84
N ASP A 68 11.77 33.57 -20.25
CA ASP A 68 12.61 32.39 -20.43
C ASP A 68 13.02 32.21 -21.91
N CYS A 69 12.22 32.68 -22.87
CA CYS A 69 12.71 32.88 -24.24
C CYS A 69 13.39 34.25 -24.39
N GLU A 70 14.50 34.32 -25.15
CA GLU A 70 15.25 35.57 -25.39
C GLU A 70 14.37 36.71 -25.94
N ASP A 71 13.36 36.38 -26.75
CA ASP A 71 12.42 37.34 -27.33
C ASP A 71 11.15 37.56 -26.48
N GLY A 72 11.01 36.88 -25.33
CA GLY A 72 9.82 36.97 -24.45
C GLY A 72 8.54 36.39 -25.04
N TRP A 73 8.69 35.55 -26.06
CA TRP A 73 7.58 34.92 -26.78
C TRP A 73 6.72 34.01 -25.89
N ASP A 74 7.35 33.38 -24.91
CA ASP A 74 6.74 32.57 -23.86
C ASP A 74 5.67 33.32 -23.04
N GLU A 75 5.75 34.65 -23.00
CA GLU A 75 4.81 35.53 -22.30
C GLU A 75 3.87 36.31 -23.24
N GLU A 76 3.98 36.12 -24.56
CA GLU A 76 3.22 36.87 -25.55
C GLU A 76 1.96 36.10 -26.00
N GLY A 77 0.78 36.61 -25.63
CA GLY A 77 -0.52 36.09 -26.11
C GLY A 77 -1.22 35.07 -25.21
N CYS A 78 -0.88 35.03 -23.92
CA CYS A 78 -1.51 34.12 -22.94
C CYS A 78 -3.01 34.41 -22.72
N PRO A 79 -3.90 33.41 -22.85
CA PRO A 79 -5.34 33.58 -22.56
C PRO A 79 -5.60 33.75 -21.06
N GLN A 80 -6.50 34.66 -20.70
CA GLN A 80 -6.91 34.94 -19.31
C GLN A 80 -7.49 33.67 -18.65
N GLN A 81 -6.70 32.95 -17.86
CA GLN A 81 -7.16 31.74 -17.14
C GLN A 81 -7.56 32.05 -15.69
N PRO A 82 -8.71 31.53 -15.21
CA PRO A 82 -9.05 31.49 -13.79
C PRO A 82 -8.22 30.44 -13.02
N CYS A 83 -8.13 30.59 -11.68
CA CYS A 83 -7.32 29.74 -10.79
C CYS A 83 -7.66 28.24 -10.90
N LEU A 84 -6.69 27.37 -10.57
CA LEU A 84 -6.81 25.92 -10.64
C LEU A 84 -7.85 25.37 -9.62
N PRO A 85 -8.44 24.17 -9.85
CA PRO A 85 -9.33 23.53 -8.87
C PRO A 85 -8.62 23.33 -7.52
N GLY A 86 -9.20 23.86 -6.43
CA GLY A 86 -8.59 23.87 -5.08
C GLY A 86 -7.95 25.21 -4.68
N GLN A 87 -7.86 26.16 -5.60
CA GLN A 87 -7.39 27.53 -5.33
C GLN A 87 -8.55 28.52 -5.32
N TRP A 88 -8.46 29.52 -4.44
CA TRP A 88 -9.40 30.63 -4.34
C TRP A 88 -8.77 31.92 -4.88
N GLN A 89 -9.55 32.67 -5.66
CA GLN A 89 -9.06 33.89 -6.32
C GLN A 89 -9.34 35.12 -5.45
N CYS A 90 -8.26 35.78 -5.01
CA CYS A 90 -8.27 37.07 -4.34
C CYS A 90 -8.84 38.19 -5.24
N ARG A 91 -9.20 39.34 -4.65
CA ARG A 91 -9.73 40.50 -5.39
C ARG A 91 -8.69 41.11 -6.33
N ASN A 92 -7.41 41.12 -5.93
CA ASN A 92 -6.25 41.45 -6.78
C ASN A 92 -5.86 40.35 -7.80
N ARG A 93 -6.65 39.27 -7.89
CA ARG A 93 -6.48 38.12 -8.79
C ARG A 93 -5.29 37.21 -8.49
N VAL A 94 -4.70 37.33 -7.30
CA VAL A 94 -3.77 36.33 -6.75
C VAL A 94 -4.55 35.05 -6.41
N CYS A 95 -3.99 33.89 -6.71
CA CYS A 95 -4.60 32.60 -6.38
C CYS A 95 -3.95 32.07 -5.10
N ILE A 96 -4.74 31.94 -4.03
CA ILE A 96 -4.31 31.31 -2.77
C ILE A 96 -4.97 29.93 -2.65
N MET A 97 -4.48 29.07 -1.77
CA MET A 97 -5.17 27.80 -1.51
C MET A 97 -6.52 28.07 -0.84
N ALA A 98 -7.54 27.27 -1.15
CA ALA A 98 -8.88 27.48 -0.59
C ALA A 98 -8.93 27.42 0.96
N GLU A 99 -7.95 26.75 1.58
CA GLU A 99 -7.75 26.65 3.03
C GLU A 99 -7.14 27.91 3.67
N TRP A 100 -6.63 28.85 2.88
CA TRP A 100 -6.06 30.14 3.35
C TRP A 100 -7.07 31.27 3.35
N LYS A 101 -8.30 31.00 2.93
CA LYS A 101 -9.39 31.96 3.06
C LYS A 101 -9.89 31.98 4.51
N CYS A 102 -9.89 33.13 5.17
CA CYS A 102 -10.35 33.32 6.55
C CYS A 102 -9.48 32.60 7.60
N ASN A 103 -8.16 32.56 7.40
CA ASN A 103 -7.20 31.99 8.35
C ASN A 103 -6.60 33.06 9.29
N GLY A 104 -7.01 34.33 9.15
CA GLY A 104 -6.54 35.45 9.96
C GLY A 104 -5.21 36.04 9.49
N ILE A 105 -4.70 35.63 8.33
CA ILE A 105 -3.45 36.09 7.72
C ILE A 105 -3.80 36.71 6.36
N ASP A 106 -3.20 37.86 6.04
CA ASP A 106 -3.36 38.48 4.72
C ASP A 106 -2.45 37.78 3.70
N ASP A 107 -2.88 36.62 3.21
CA ASP A 107 -2.20 35.81 2.20
C ASP A 107 -2.43 36.38 0.79
N CYS A 108 -3.52 37.12 0.59
CA CYS A 108 -3.77 37.87 -0.65
C CYS A 108 -2.89 39.12 -0.80
N GLY A 109 -2.35 39.67 0.28
CA GLY A 109 -1.63 40.95 0.34
C GLY A 109 -2.52 42.20 0.17
N ASP A 110 -3.82 42.01 0.00
CA ASP A 110 -4.85 43.05 -0.12
C ASP A 110 -6.03 42.86 0.85
N SER A 111 -5.85 41.97 1.83
CA SER A 111 -6.80 41.50 2.86
C SER A 111 -8.15 40.99 2.34
N SER A 112 -8.22 40.60 1.05
CA SER A 112 -9.49 40.18 0.44
C SER A 112 -9.94 38.78 0.83
N ASP A 113 -9.01 37.96 1.30
CA ASP A 113 -9.22 36.66 1.95
C ASP A 113 -9.91 36.77 3.32
N GLU A 114 -9.79 37.93 3.98
CA GLU A 114 -10.27 38.17 5.36
C GLU A 114 -11.49 39.11 5.46
N ASP A 115 -11.87 39.77 4.36
CA ASP A 115 -12.86 40.86 4.34
C ASP A 115 -14.32 40.38 4.53
N VAL A 116 -14.66 39.11 4.20
CA VAL A 116 -16.04 38.57 4.28
C VAL A 116 -16.06 37.06 4.60
N CYS A 117 -16.21 36.70 5.88
CA CYS A 117 -16.23 35.31 6.36
C CYS A 117 -17.57 34.91 7.02
N ALA A 118 -18.38 34.09 6.32
CA ALA A 118 -19.53 33.34 6.86
C ALA A 118 -19.98 32.20 5.91
N PRO A 119 -20.52 31.06 6.40
CA PRO A 119 -20.13 30.24 7.56
C PRO A 119 -18.97 29.27 7.20
N CYS A 120 -18.31 28.68 8.23
CA CYS A 120 -17.19 27.75 8.05
C CYS A 120 -17.58 26.51 7.22
N PRO A 121 -16.65 25.90 6.45
CA PRO A 121 -16.88 24.67 5.71
C PRO A 121 -17.29 23.49 6.63
N PRO A 122 -18.03 22.48 6.12
CA PRO A 122 -18.40 21.31 6.90
C PRO A 122 -17.16 20.57 7.44
N GLY A 123 -17.16 20.25 8.74
CA GLY A 123 -16.03 19.64 9.46
C GLY A 123 -15.16 20.61 10.25
N MET A 124 -15.48 21.91 10.23
CA MET A 124 -14.79 22.95 11.00
C MET A 124 -15.73 23.66 11.97
N VAL A 125 -15.22 23.95 13.18
CA VAL A 125 -15.89 24.66 14.26
C VAL A 125 -15.32 26.08 14.38
N ARG A 126 -16.19 27.05 14.60
CA ARG A 126 -15.82 28.46 14.72
C ARG A 126 -15.54 28.83 16.18
N CYS A 127 -14.35 29.33 16.49
CA CYS A 127 -14.01 29.99 17.74
C CYS A 127 -14.78 31.31 17.89
N ASP A 128 -14.98 31.82 19.11
CA ASP A 128 -15.77 33.03 19.33
C ASP A 128 -15.13 34.29 18.71
N GLU A 129 -13.79 34.32 18.58
CA GLU A 129 -13.07 35.37 17.83
C GLU A 129 -13.17 35.25 16.30
N GLY A 130 -13.81 34.20 15.76
CA GLY A 130 -14.09 34.06 14.33
C GLY A 130 -13.15 33.15 13.54
N LYS A 131 -12.12 32.58 14.18
CA LYS A 131 -11.22 31.55 13.63
C LYS A 131 -11.97 30.22 13.44
N CYS A 132 -11.78 29.52 12.32
CA CYS A 132 -12.33 28.17 12.11
C CYS A 132 -11.24 27.12 12.42
N ILE A 133 -11.46 26.23 13.38
CA ILE A 133 -10.61 25.08 13.70
C ILE A 133 -11.30 23.77 13.27
N LEU A 134 -10.58 22.66 13.13
CA LEU A 134 -11.19 21.36 12.84
C LEU A 134 -12.00 20.85 14.05
N GLU A 135 -13.12 20.15 13.81
CA GLU A 135 -13.93 19.56 14.91
C GLU A 135 -13.11 18.59 15.79
N SER A 136 -12.07 17.98 15.23
CA SER A 136 -11.12 17.11 15.96
C SER A 136 -10.18 17.83 16.92
N LEU A 137 -10.13 19.17 16.88
CA LEU A 137 -9.29 20.02 17.72
C LEU A 137 -10.09 20.65 18.87
N MET A 138 -11.37 20.30 19.03
CA MET A 138 -12.15 20.70 20.20
C MET A 138 -11.94 19.68 21.32
N CYS A 139 -11.54 20.15 22.52
CA CYS A 139 -11.30 19.34 23.71
C CYS A 139 -10.23 18.25 23.53
N ASN A 140 -9.07 18.65 23.05
CA ASN A 140 -7.87 17.83 22.87
C ASN A 140 -6.77 18.10 23.93
N ASP A 141 -7.08 18.85 24.99
CA ASP A 141 -6.16 19.34 26.03
C ASP A 141 -5.08 20.31 25.49
N GLU A 142 -5.30 20.93 24.32
CA GLU A 142 -4.46 22.00 23.75
C GLU A 142 -5.31 23.23 23.34
N ASP A 143 -4.82 24.45 23.62
CA ASP A 143 -5.48 25.71 23.25
C ASP A 143 -5.20 26.08 21.79
N ASP A 144 -6.06 25.59 20.90
CA ASP A 144 -6.06 25.83 19.46
C ASP A 144 -6.86 27.09 19.08
N CYS A 145 -7.82 27.54 19.90
CA CYS A 145 -8.58 28.77 19.65
C CYS A 145 -7.93 30.07 20.19
N LEU A 146 -6.79 30.01 20.89
CA LEU A 146 -6.04 31.14 21.51
C LEU A 146 -6.80 31.90 22.62
N ASP A 147 -8.14 31.85 22.59
CA ASP A 147 -9.06 32.30 23.63
C ASP A 147 -9.50 31.15 24.57
N GLY A 148 -9.01 29.92 24.32
CA GLY A 148 -9.37 28.69 25.04
C GLY A 148 -10.83 28.26 24.89
N THR A 149 -11.56 28.77 23.90
CA THR A 149 -12.99 28.44 23.70
C THR A 149 -13.21 27.03 23.17
N ASP A 150 -12.18 26.42 22.60
CA ASP A 150 -12.09 25.01 22.25
C ASP A 150 -11.93 24.08 23.45
N GLU A 151 -11.58 24.61 24.63
CA GLU A 151 -11.31 23.86 25.86
C GLU A 151 -12.18 24.31 27.07
N PRO A 152 -13.51 24.33 26.97
CA PRO A 152 -14.36 24.75 28.08
C PRO A 152 -14.28 23.74 29.24
N SER A 153 -14.49 24.24 30.47
CA SER A 153 -14.44 23.45 31.72
C SER A 153 -15.47 22.30 31.81
N THR A 154 -16.33 22.15 30.81
CA THR A 154 -17.28 21.05 30.63
C THR A 154 -16.70 19.84 29.88
N CYS A 155 -15.50 19.93 29.33
CA CYS A 155 -14.83 18.79 28.74
C CYS A 155 -14.20 17.92 29.83
N GLY A 156 -14.72 16.69 29.99
CA GLY A 156 -14.14 15.67 30.87
C GLY A 156 -14.99 15.08 32.01
N GLU A 157 -16.33 15.27 32.09
CA GLU A 157 -17.14 14.54 33.10
C GLU A 157 -18.15 13.55 32.49
N LEU A 158 -17.69 12.32 32.22
CA LEU A 158 -18.54 11.13 32.19
C LEU A 158 -18.62 10.57 33.62
N ARG A 159 -19.67 10.95 34.38
CA ARG A 159 -20.05 10.21 35.59
C ARG A 159 -21.00 9.07 35.21
N GLU A 160 -20.52 7.83 35.30
CA GLU A 160 -21.37 6.64 35.31
C GLU A 160 -22.32 6.71 36.52
N ALA A 161 -23.61 6.98 36.27
CA ALA A 161 -24.66 6.81 37.26
C ALA A 161 -25.40 5.49 37.01
N THR A 162 -24.95 4.41 37.63
CA THR A 162 -25.77 3.20 37.78
C THR A 162 -26.91 3.51 38.77
N GLY A 163 -28.08 3.89 38.26
CA GLY A 163 -29.27 4.17 39.09
C GLY A 163 -30.57 3.84 38.36
N ARG A 164 -31.43 3.04 39.00
CA ARG A 164 -32.80 2.76 38.53
C ARG A 164 -33.63 4.04 38.48
N CYS A 165 -34.36 4.27 37.39
CA CYS A 165 -35.34 5.35 37.28
C CYS A 165 -36.47 5.19 38.32
N PRO A 166 -36.77 6.22 39.14
CA PRO A 166 -38.01 6.28 39.90
C PRO A 166 -39.09 6.96 39.04
N CYS A 167 -40.13 6.22 38.68
CA CYS A 167 -41.33 6.79 38.10
C CYS A 167 -42.18 7.45 39.20
N GLY A 168 -42.55 8.73 39.02
CA GLY A 168 -43.55 9.35 39.89
C GLY A 168 -43.99 10.77 39.57
N TRP A 169 -45.26 10.87 39.13
CA TRP A 169 -46.23 11.97 39.38
C TRP A 169 -46.04 13.33 38.69
N GLY A 170 -46.70 13.47 37.52
CA GLY A 170 -47.76 14.46 37.26
C GLY A 170 -47.43 15.95 37.22
N GLN A 171 -47.28 16.50 36.01
CA GLN A 171 -48.04 17.65 35.47
C GLN A 171 -47.50 17.98 34.06
N GLY A 172 -48.40 18.08 33.08
CA GLY A 172 -48.05 18.11 31.66
C GLY A 172 -47.69 19.50 31.12
N VAL A 173 -46.83 19.50 30.11
CA VAL A 173 -46.84 20.45 28.98
C VAL A 173 -46.40 19.69 27.73
N MET A 174 -47.16 19.81 26.64
CA MET A 174 -46.99 19.06 25.38
C MET A 174 -45.73 19.50 24.61
N GLY A 175 -44.97 18.51 24.11
CA GLY A 175 -44.09 18.67 22.95
C GLY A 175 -42.76 17.91 22.96
N HIS A 176 -42.72 16.57 23.09
CA HIS A 176 -41.55 15.73 22.73
C HIS A 176 -41.95 14.26 22.43
N PRO A 177 -41.30 13.55 21.47
CA PRO A 177 -41.67 12.20 21.05
C PRO A 177 -40.86 11.13 21.82
N CYS A 178 -41.36 10.71 22.98
CA CYS A 178 -40.95 9.46 23.64
C CYS A 178 -42.16 8.83 24.31
N ASN A 179 -42.97 8.10 23.54
CA ASN A 179 -43.98 7.19 24.10
C ASN A 179 -43.33 5.82 24.28
N CYS A 180 -43.03 5.43 25.53
CA CYS A 180 -42.64 4.06 25.85
C CYS A 180 -43.89 3.17 25.94
N LEU A 181 -43.98 2.13 25.09
CA LEU A 181 -44.88 1.00 25.32
C LEU A 181 -44.23 -0.01 26.28
N PRO A 182 -45.02 -0.70 27.13
CA PRO A 182 -44.51 -1.46 28.25
C PRO A 182 -44.10 -2.89 27.84
N ALA A 183 -42.93 -3.08 27.22
CA ALA A 183 -42.37 -4.42 27.05
C ALA A 183 -40.83 -4.52 26.85
N TYR A 184 -40.09 -3.42 26.71
CA TYR A 184 -38.67 -3.50 26.34
C TYR A 184 -37.78 -2.64 27.25
N SER A 185 -36.68 -3.25 27.72
CA SER A 185 -35.66 -2.59 28.54
C SER A 185 -34.60 -1.94 27.65
N CYS A 186 -34.48 -0.61 27.69
CA CYS A 186 -33.32 0.10 27.11
C CYS A 186 -32.09 -0.06 28.01
N GLN A 187 -30.99 -0.56 27.44
CA GLN A 187 -29.66 -0.38 27.99
C GLN A 187 -28.98 0.76 27.22
N VAL A 188 -28.71 1.87 27.94
CA VAL A 188 -27.94 3.06 27.53
C VAL A 188 -28.71 4.15 26.75
N CYS A 189 -28.84 5.34 27.37
CA CYS A 189 -29.17 6.61 26.71
C CYS A 189 -28.06 7.62 27.04
N SER A 190 -27.49 8.30 26.05
CA SER A 190 -26.61 9.46 26.25
C SER A 190 -27.37 10.76 25.94
N ALA A 191 -27.22 11.76 26.81
CA ALA A 191 -27.74 13.11 26.58
C ALA A 191 -26.61 14.06 26.18
N ARG A 192 -26.92 15.07 25.34
CA ARG A 192 -26.11 16.29 25.22
C ARG A 192 -26.98 17.51 25.56
N VAL A 193 -26.32 18.58 25.98
CA VAL A 193 -26.95 19.86 26.34
C VAL A 193 -26.61 20.87 25.25
N ASP A 194 -27.60 21.68 24.83
CA ASP A 194 -27.31 22.86 24.01
C ASP A 194 -26.55 23.89 24.85
N ILE A 195 -25.32 24.23 24.44
CA ILE A 195 -24.50 25.20 25.18
C ILE A 195 -24.98 26.64 24.90
N ARG A 196 -25.89 26.88 23.94
CA ARG A 196 -26.48 28.21 23.70
C ARG A 196 -27.81 28.46 24.40
N SER A 197 -28.63 27.45 24.69
CA SER A 197 -29.93 27.63 25.36
C SER A 197 -30.09 26.93 26.71
N GLY A 198 -29.20 25.99 27.06
CA GLY A 198 -29.30 25.22 28.30
C GLY A 198 -30.38 24.14 28.30
N ASP A 199 -31.03 23.88 27.16
CA ASP A 199 -32.02 22.82 27.02
C ASP A 199 -31.35 21.45 26.77
N LEU A 200 -31.89 20.41 27.39
CA LEU A 200 -31.46 19.03 27.21
C LEU A 200 -32.12 18.42 25.97
N TYR A 201 -31.33 17.92 25.03
CA TYR A 201 -31.85 17.09 23.94
C TYR A 201 -31.08 15.77 23.81
N TRP A 202 -31.85 14.71 23.59
CA TRP A 202 -31.34 13.37 23.43
C TRP A 202 -30.94 13.16 21.97
N LEU A 203 -29.65 12.90 21.72
CA LEU A 203 -29.20 12.42 20.42
C LEU A 203 -29.25 10.90 20.43
N ALA A 204 -30.13 10.34 19.62
CA ALA A 204 -30.08 8.94 19.24
C ALA A 204 -29.02 8.78 18.14
N PHE A 205 -27.86 8.21 18.47
CA PHE A 205 -27.04 7.51 17.48
C PHE A 205 -27.54 6.07 17.45
N PRO A 206 -28.11 5.59 16.34
CA PRO A 206 -28.71 4.29 16.34
C PRO A 206 -27.66 3.28 15.87
N HIS A 207 -26.93 2.70 16.81
CA HIS A 207 -26.66 1.27 16.67
C HIS A 207 -27.84 0.55 17.28
N LEU A 208 -28.92 0.52 16.51
CA LEU A 208 -30.09 -0.25 16.85
C LEU A 208 -29.66 -1.73 16.84
N SER A 209 -29.41 -2.26 18.05
CA SER A 209 -29.01 -3.65 18.23
C SER A 209 -30.26 -4.51 18.14
N CYS A 210 -30.57 -4.97 16.93
CA CYS A 210 -31.73 -5.80 16.66
C CYS A 210 -31.58 -7.21 17.31
N PRO A 211 -32.67 -7.81 17.82
CA PRO A 211 -32.69 -9.23 18.21
C PRO A 211 -32.28 -10.13 17.04
N ARG A 212 -31.86 -11.37 17.31
CA ARG A 212 -31.42 -12.35 16.29
C ARG A 212 -32.43 -12.68 15.17
N THR A 213 -33.65 -12.17 15.25
CA THR A 213 -34.74 -12.39 14.28
C THR A 213 -35.13 -11.12 13.52
N HIS A 214 -34.39 -10.02 13.70
CA HIS A 214 -34.67 -8.72 13.08
C HIS A 214 -33.37 -8.13 12.49
N VAL A 215 -33.48 -7.41 11.38
CA VAL A 215 -32.37 -6.79 10.62
C VAL A 215 -32.50 -5.27 10.69
N PRO A 216 -31.41 -4.52 10.93
CA PRO A 216 -31.44 -3.07 10.94
C PRO A 216 -31.52 -2.50 9.51
N CYS A 217 -32.35 -1.47 9.32
CA CYS A 217 -32.36 -0.69 8.07
C CYS A 217 -31.03 0.06 7.87
N SER A 218 -30.70 0.41 6.63
CA SER A 218 -29.41 1.02 6.26
C SER A 218 -29.21 2.43 6.83
N ASP A 219 -30.30 3.17 7.05
CA ASP A 219 -30.30 4.44 7.80
C ASP A 219 -30.11 4.26 9.32
N GLY A 220 -30.16 3.02 9.81
CA GLY A 220 -30.05 2.63 11.20
C GLY A 220 -31.26 2.98 12.07
N THR A 221 -32.33 3.55 11.52
CA THR A 221 -33.39 4.16 12.32
C THR A 221 -34.40 3.17 12.90
N GLU A 222 -34.60 2.02 12.24
CA GLU A 222 -35.54 0.98 12.65
C GLU A 222 -35.02 -0.46 12.40
N CYS A 223 -35.61 -1.43 13.12
CA CYS A 223 -35.32 -2.86 13.00
C CYS A 223 -36.55 -3.51 12.38
N VAL A 224 -36.38 -4.09 11.21
CA VAL A 224 -37.44 -4.82 10.51
C VAL A 224 -37.28 -6.31 10.82
N ALA A 225 -38.38 -7.04 10.97
CA ALA A 225 -38.28 -8.48 11.21
C ALA A 225 -37.65 -9.14 9.97
N GLN A 226 -36.91 -10.22 10.17
CA GLN A 226 -36.22 -10.90 9.06
C GLN A 226 -37.21 -11.48 8.01
N GLU A 227 -38.50 -11.50 8.31
CA GLU A 227 -39.61 -11.87 7.42
C GLU A 227 -40.18 -10.71 6.57
N TYR A 228 -39.72 -9.47 6.79
CA TYR A 228 -40.13 -8.24 6.07
C TYR A 228 -38.95 -7.54 5.39
N VAL A 229 -37.88 -8.27 5.12
CA VAL A 229 -36.75 -7.79 4.29
C VAL A 229 -36.96 -8.41 2.92
N CYS A 230 -36.90 -7.75 1.78
CA CYS A 230 -37.13 -8.40 0.48
C CYS A 230 -38.50 -9.11 0.33
N ASP A 231 -39.56 -8.64 1.00
CA ASP A 231 -40.92 -9.16 0.88
C ASP A 231 -41.75 -8.41 -0.18
N GLY A 232 -41.18 -7.36 -0.77
CA GLY A 232 -41.77 -6.55 -1.83
C GLY A 232 -42.63 -5.40 -1.31
N GLU A 233 -42.74 -5.21 0.00
CA GLU A 233 -43.28 -4.00 0.62
C GLU A 233 -42.13 -3.13 1.15
N LYS A 234 -42.41 -1.83 1.38
CA LYS A 234 -41.41 -0.89 1.89
C LYS A 234 -41.65 -0.73 3.38
N ASP A 235 -41.02 -1.59 4.15
CA ASP A 235 -41.10 -1.68 5.61
C ASP A 235 -39.99 -0.87 6.30
N CYS A 236 -38.84 -0.66 5.65
CA CYS A 236 -37.92 0.41 6.04
C CYS A 236 -38.32 1.75 5.42
N ALA A 237 -38.24 2.84 6.19
CA ALA A 237 -38.52 4.19 5.76
C ALA A 237 -37.59 4.66 4.61
N ASP A 238 -36.35 4.17 4.58
CA ASP A 238 -35.39 4.39 3.50
C ASP A 238 -35.58 3.43 2.30
N GLY A 239 -36.27 2.30 2.49
CA GLY A 239 -36.49 1.25 1.48
C GLY A 239 -35.30 0.31 1.30
N SER A 240 -34.40 0.28 2.29
CA SER A 240 -33.20 -0.56 2.28
C SER A 240 -33.45 -2.03 2.59
N ASP A 241 -34.61 -2.34 3.17
CA ASP A 241 -35.15 -3.69 3.26
C ASP A 241 -35.33 -4.37 1.90
N GLU A 242 -35.56 -3.59 0.84
CA GLU A 242 -35.76 -4.10 -0.54
C GLU A 242 -34.52 -3.92 -1.44
N ASP A 243 -33.41 -3.39 -0.91
CA ASP A 243 -32.21 -3.10 -1.69
C ASP A 243 -31.21 -4.28 -1.65
N GLY A 244 -30.73 -4.74 -2.80
CA GLY A 244 -29.74 -5.82 -2.90
C GLY A 244 -30.24 -7.27 -2.78
N CYS A 245 -31.56 -7.51 -2.76
CA CYS A 245 -32.18 -8.84 -2.63
C CYS A 245 -31.81 -9.87 -3.72
N ALA A 246 -31.25 -9.42 -4.85
CA ALA A 246 -30.80 -10.29 -5.94
C ALA A 246 -29.42 -10.96 -5.72
N GLN A 247 -28.63 -10.54 -4.73
CA GLN A 247 -27.22 -10.97 -4.56
C GLN A 247 -26.94 -11.92 -3.39
N LEU A 248 -27.97 -12.37 -2.65
CA LEU A 248 -27.79 -13.21 -1.46
C LEU A 248 -27.31 -14.66 -1.72
N CYS A 249 -27.25 -15.11 -2.98
CA CYS A 249 -26.83 -16.48 -3.34
C CYS A 249 -25.46 -16.60 -4.03
N ASP A 250 -24.78 -15.49 -4.32
CA ASP A 250 -23.40 -15.46 -4.84
C ASP A 250 -22.41 -15.11 -3.70
N THR A 251 -22.21 -16.06 -2.80
CA THR A 251 -21.09 -16.01 -1.85
C THR A 251 -19.92 -16.84 -2.39
N PRO A 252 -18.66 -16.41 -2.19
CA PRO A 252 -17.51 -17.19 -2.62
C PRO A 252 -17.49 -18.52 -1.87
N GLY A 253 -17.66 -19.64 -2.59
CA GLY A 253 -17.52 -21.00 -2.03
C GLY A 253 -18.83 -21.78 -1.81
N ARG A 254 -19.99 -21.34 -2.30
CA ARG A 254 -21.16 -22.22 -2.49
C ARG A 254 -21.55 -22.31 -3.96
N SER A 255 -21.88 -23.55 -4.36
CA SER A 255 -22.24 -23.99 -5.71
C SER A 255 -23.00 -22.93 -6.52
N HIS A 256 -22.52 -22.62 -7.73
CA HIS A 256 -23.16 -21.80 -8.76
C HIS A 256 -24.48 -22.39 -9.30
N SER A 257 -25.18 -23.19 -8.48
CA SER A 257 -26.44 -23.89 -8.76
C SER A 257 -27.50 -23.54 -7.71
N SER A 258 -27.49 -22.30 -7.19
CA SER A 258 -28.33 -21.83 -6.09
C SER A 258 -29.42 -20.88 -6.57
N TYR A 259 -30.69 -21.19 -6.30
CA TYR A 259 -31.85 -20.34 -6.58
C TYR A 259 -32.24 -19.56 -5.32
N PRO A 260 -32.39 -18.22 -5.39
CA PRO A 260 -32.84 -17.42 -4.26
C PRO A 260 -34.35 -17.62 -4.00
N CYS A 261 -34.70 -18.16 -2.83
CA CYS A 261 -36.08 -18.26 -2.37
C CYS A 261 -36.54 -16.95 -1.71
N GLY A 262 -36.56 -15.81 -2.40
CA GLY A 262 -36.90 -14.53 -1.77
C GLY A 262 -36.12 -14.33 -0.44
N LEU A 263 -36.82 -14.37 0.69
CA LEU A 263 -36.32 -14.28 2.07
C LEU A 263 -35.68 -15.53 2.69
N GLY A 264 -35.73 -16.66 2.00
CA GLY A 264 -35.34 -17.98 2.49
C GLY A 264 -33.91 -18.40 2.13
N PRO A 265 -33.46 -19.56 2.64
CA PRO A 265 -32.17 -20.14 2.26
C PRO A 265 -32.14 -20.50 0.76
N CYS A 266 -31.00 -20.26 0.10
CA CYS A 266 -30.84 -20.60 -1.31
C CYS A 266 -31.03 -22.10 -1.56
N LEU A 267 -31.93 -22.46 -2.47
CA LEU A 267 -32.19 -23.85 -2.87
C LEU A 267 -31.24 -24.30 -3.96
N ASN A 268 -31.02 -25.60 -4.07
CA ASN A 268 -30.34 -26.15 -5.24
C ASN A 268 -31.25 -26.03 -6.47
N ALA A 269 -30.70 -25.71 -7.64
CA ALA A 269 -31.43 -25.61 -8.90
C ALA A 269 -32.25 -26.87 -9.26
N SER A 270 -31.90 -28.04 -8.71
CA SER A 270 -32.69 -29.27 -8.88
C SER A 270 -34.01 -29.31 -8.10
N LEU A 271 -34.18 -28.42 -7.12
CA LEU A 271 -35.35 -28.29 -6.25
C LEU A 271 -36.27 -27.13 -6.68
N VAL A 272 -36.02 -26.55 -7.86
CA VAL A 272 -36.82 -25.45 -8.41
C VAL A 272 -37.77 -26.02 -9.45
N CYS A 273 -39.07 -25.71 -9.33
CA CYS A 273 -40.13 -26.27 -10.18
C CYS A 273 -40.13 -27.81 -10.20
N ASP A 274 -39.85 -28.46 -9.07
CA ASP A 274 -39.84 -29.93 -8.90
C ASP A 274 -41.23 -30.49 -8.49
N GLY A 275 -42.21 -29.61 -8.33
CA GLY A 275 -43.58 -29.90 -7.92
C GLY A 275 -43.77 -29.95 -6.41
N ARG A 276 -42.79 -29.49 -5.62
CA ARG A 276 -42.85 -29.37 -4.16
C ARG A 276 -42.51 -27.95 -3.76
N GLN A 277 -43.23 -27.46 -2.75
CA GLN A 277 -42.94 -26.16 -2.16
C GLN A 277 -41.76 -26.32 -1.18
N ASP A 278 -40.55 -26.10 -1.68
CA ASP A 278 -39.30 -26.13 -0.93
C ASP A 278 -38.91 -24.72 -0.44
N CYS A 279 -39.32 -23.66 -1.14
CA CYS A 279 -39.25 -22.31 -0.60
C CYS A 279 -40.40 -22.04 0.38
N VAL A 280 -40.11 -21.33 1.49
CA VAL A 280 -41.12 -20.95 2.50
C VAL A 280 -42.24 -20.08 1.94
N ASP A 281 -41.95 -19.28 0.93
CA ASP A 281 -42.91 -18.43 0.20
C ASP A 281 -43.52 -19.13 -1.03
N GLY A 282 -43.03 -20.31 -1.41
CA GLY A 282 -43.43 -21.02 -2.63
C GLY A 282 -42.99 -20.34 -3.93
N SER A 283 -41.98 -19.47 -3.87
CA SER A 283 -41.42 -18.78 -5.03
C SER A 283 -40.70 -19.70 -6.02
N ASP A 284 -40.31 -20.91 -5.61
CA ASP A 284 -39.72 -21.96 -6.43
C ASP A 284 -40.69 -22.61 -7.43
N GLU A 285 -41.99 -22.64 -7.11
CA GLU A 285 -43.03 -23.30 -7.91
C GLU A 285 -43.95 -22.29 -8.66
N GLY A 286 -43.70 -21.00 -8.49
CA GLY A 286 -44.47 -19.92 -9.11
C GLY A 286 -44.10 -19.64 -10.58
N GLY A 287 -44.95 -18.91 -11.30
CA GLY A 287 -44.60 -18.35 -12.61
C GLY A 287 -44.55 -19.34 -13.79
N ASN A 288 -43.53 -19.22 -14.64
CA ASN A 288 -43.42 -19.93 -15.93
C ASN A 288 -42.71 -21.30 -15.84
N CYS A 289 -42.85 -22.00 -14.71
CA CYS A 289 -42.29 -23.33 -14.45
C CYS A 289 -42.78 -24.43 -15.44
N SER A 290 -43.87 -24.18 -16.17
CA SER A 290 -44.46 -25.14 -17.11
C SER A 290 -43.75 -25.20 -18.48
N VAL A 291 -42.76 -24.34 -18.74
CA VAL A 291 -42.00 -24.34 -20.00
C VAL A 291 -40.86 -25.36 -19.90
N PRO A 292 -40.91 -26.48 -20.64
CA PRO A 292 -39.85 -27.47 -20.61
C PRO A 292 -38.57 -26.92 -21.26
N CYS A 293 -37.42 -27.37 -20.76
CA CYS A 293 -36.11 -27.07 -21.33
C CYS A 293 -36.00 -27.58 -22.78
N GLN A 294 -36.27 -26.70 -23.75
CA GLN A 294 -36.15 -26.97 -25.20
C GLN A 294 -34.93 -26.31 -25.84
N ARG A 295 -34.08 -25.61 -25.07
CA ARG A 295 -32.89 -24.92 -25.58
C ARG A 295 -31.62 -25.75 -25.42
N SER A 296 -30.68 -25.60 -26.35
CA SER A 296 -29.39 -26.27 -26.42
C SER A 296 -28.38 -25.77 -25.36
N CYS A 297 -28.69 -25.93 -24.08
CA CYS A 297 -27.73 -25.66 -23.00
C CYS A 297 -26.53 -26.61 -23.08
N ALA A 298 -25.33 -26.13 -22.71
CA ALA A 298 -24.10 -26.93 -22.78
C ALA A 298 -24.08 -28.14 -21.82
N ARG A 299 -24.70 -28.05 -20.64
CA ARG A 299 -24.79 -29.17 -19.68
C ARG A 299 -26.16 -29.33 -19.03
N LEU A 300 -26.54 -28.46 -18.10
CA LEU A 300 -27.77 -28.61 -17.31
C LEU A 300 -28.77 -27.51 -17.64
N CYS A 301 -30.04 -27.87 -17.72
CA CYS A 301 -31.15 -26.92 -17.88
C CYS A 301 -32.21 -27.28 -16.85
N TYR A 302 -32.55 -26.31 -15.99
CA TYR A 302 -33.64 -26.44 -15.04
C TYR A 302 -34.74 -25.43 -15.38
N PRO A 303 -36.02 -25.85 -15.32
CA PRO A 303 -37.13 -24.90 -15.36
C PRO A 303 -37.00 -23.94 -14.17
N SER A 304 -37.32 -22.67 -14.39
CA SER A 304 -37.38 -21.67 -13.33
C SER A 304 -38.65 -20.82 -13.48
N PRO A 305 -39.10 -20.16 -12.40
CA PRO A 305 -40.25 -19.24 -12.43
C PRO A 305 -40.17 -18.14 -13.50
N GLN A 306 -38.95 -17.77 -13.92
CA GLN A 306 -38.68 -16.75 -14.94
C GLN A 306 -38.45 -17.35 -16.35
N GLY A 307 -38.58 -18.67 -16.50
CA GLY A 307 -38.32 -19.42 -17.73
C GLY A 307 -37.14 -20.40 -17.62
N PRO A 308 -36.94 -21.32 -18.58
CA PRO A 308 -35.86 -22.31 -18.53
C PRO A 308 -34.49 -21.63 -18.55
N ARG A 309 -33.66 -21.93 -17.55
CA ARG A 309 -32.31 -21.35 -17.38
C ARG A 309 -31.26 -22.45 -17.43
N CYS A 310 -30.14 -22.16 -18.10
CA CYS A 310 -28.99 -23.06 -18.13
C CYS A 310 -28.14 -22.88 -16.86
N TRP A 311 -27.62 -24.00 -16.35
CA TRP A 311 -26.76 -24.05 -15.17
C TRP A 311 -25.46 -24.79 -15.50
N CYS A 312 -24.42 -24.44 -14.76
CA CYS A 312 -23.08 -24.99 -14.91
C CYS A 312 -22.69 -25.84 -13.70
N ASP A 313 -21.79 -26.80 -13.92
CA ASP A 313 -21.24 -27.60 -12.82
C ASP A 313 -20.37 -26.72 -11.90
N PRO A 314 -20.12 -27.14 -10.64
CA PRO A 314 -19.17 -26.45 -9.77
C PRO A 314 -17.81 -26.25 -10.47
N GLY A 315 -17.22 -25.05 -10.32
CA GLY A 315 -16.00 -24.66 -11.04
C GLY A 315 -16.26 -24.06 -12.43
N TYR A 316 -17.52 -23.87 -12.84
CA TYR A 316 -17.87 -23.22 -14.10
C TYR A 316 -18.92 -22.13 -13.89
N ARG A 317 -18.82 -21.04 -14.65
CA ARG A 317 -19.79 -19.94 -14.69
C ARG A 317 -20.48 -19.85 -16.04
N LEU A 318 -21.71 -19.34 -16.03
CA LEU A 318 -22.48 -19.15 -17.26
C LEU A 318 -21.89 -17.99 -18.07
N ALA A 319 -21.65 -18.22 -19.36
CA ALA A 319 -21.17 -17.19 -20.29
C ALA A 319 -22.26 -16.16 -20.60
N GLU A 320 -21.87 -15.03 -21.21
CA GLU A 320 -22.79 -13.95 -21.59
C GLU A 320 -23.92 -14.38 -22.54
N ASP A 321 -23.72 -15.48 -23.26
CA ASP A 321 -24.72 -16.08 -24.14
C ASP A 321 -25.88 -16.76 -23.36
N GLY A 322 -25.74 -16.93 -22.04
CA GLY A 322 -26.71 -17.60 -21.18
C GLY A 322 -26.86 -19.10 -21.45
N LEU A 323 -25.94 -19.70 -22.22
CA LEU A 323 -26.05 -21.07 -22.74
C LEU A 323 -24.79 -21.91 -22.50
N SER A 324 -23.61 -21.30 -22.63
CA SER A 324 -22.31 -21.97 -22.52
C SER A 324 -21.74 -21.83 -21.12
N CYS A 325 -21.02 -22.86 -20.66
CA CYS A 325 -20.31 -22.84 -19.38
C CYS A 325 -18.82 -22.57 -19.61
N MET A 326 -18.31 -21.50 -19.02
CA MET A 326 -16.89 -21.16 -19.02
C MET A 326 -16.28 -21.61 -17.71
N ASP A 327 -15.08 -22.18 -17.80
CA ASP A 327 -14.27 -22.52 -16.64
C ASP A 327 -14.00 -21.28 -15.79
N ILE A 328 -14.13 -21.43 -14.48
CA ILE A 328 -13.75 -20.38 -13.53
C ILE A 328 -12.26 -20.52 -13.32
N ASP A 329 -11.49 -19.51 -13.71
CA ASP A 329 -10.06 -19.49 -13.37
C ASP A 329 -9.88 -18.98 -11.95
N GLU A 330 -9.88 -19.90 -10.98
CA GLU A 330 -9.75 -19.55 -9.56
C GLU A 330 -8.40 -18.91 -9.24
N CYS A 331 -7.38 -19.13 -10.09
CA CYS A 331 -6.08 -18.47 -9.95
C CYS A 331 -6.14 -16.99 -10.32
N MET A 332 -7.14 -16.56 -11.11
CA MET A 332 -7.28 -15.17 -11.57
C MET A 332 -8.46 -14.42 -10.95
N GLU A 333 -9.47 -15.11 -10.40
CA GLU A 333 -10.76 -14.50 -10.04
C GLU A 333 -10.68 -13.41 -8.93
N GLN A 334 -9.61 -13.41 -8.12
CA GLN A 334 -9.38 -12.37 -7.09
C GLN A 334 -7.97 -11.74 -7.12
N GLY A 335 -7.18 -11.97 -8.19
CA GLY A 335 -5.81 -11.47 -8.31
C GLY A 335 -4.77 -12.08 -7.36
N GLU A 336 -5.20 -12.71 -6.26
CA GLU A 336 -4.43 -13.55 -5.35
C GLU A 336 -5.18 -14.88 -5.28
N GLY A 337 -4.81 -15.81 -6.17
CA GLY A 337 -5.44 -17.14 -6.22
C GLY A 337 -5.40 -17.87 -4.87
N PRO A 338 -6.17 -18.96 -4.71
CA PRO A 338 -6.36 -19.66 -3.43
C PRO A 338 -5.09 -20.29 -2.85
N CYS A 339 -3.99 -20.31 -3.60
CA CYS A 339 -2.74 -20.96 -3.24
C CYS A 339 -1.72 -19.95 -2.69
N SER A 340 -1.01 -20.34 -1.63
CA SER A 340 0.08 -19.54 -1.03
C SER A 340 1.26 -19.24 -1.97
N GLN A 341 1.52 -20.12 -2.96
CA GLN A 341 2.63 -20.00 -3.90
C GLN A 341 2.18 -20.18 -5.35
N MET A 342 2.16 -21.42 -5.85
CA MET A 342 1.84 -21.72 -7.24
C MET A 342 0.40 -22.21 -7.34
N CYS A 343 -0.39 -21.57 -8.20
CA CYS A 343 -1.76 -21.97 -8.52
C CYS A 343 -1.81 -22.47 -9.97
N LEU A 344 -2.37 -23.67 -10.19
CA LEU A 344 -2.57 -24.26 -11.50
C LEU A 344 -4.07 -24.46 -11.72
N ASN A 345 -4.66 -23.66 -12.61
CA ASN A 345 -6.05 -23.81 -13.02
C ASN A 345 -6.20 -25.06 -13.92
N ALA A 346 -7.27 -25.82 -13.71
CA ALA A 346 -7.68 -26.91 -14.58
C ALA A 346 -9.21 -26.86 -14.79
N PRO A 347 -9.74 -27.41 -15.90
CA PRO A 347 -11.17 -27.30 -16.18
C PRO A 347 -12.06 -27.88 -15.07
N GLY A 348 -12.76 -27.01 -14.33
CA GLY A 348 -13.66 -27.30 -13.22
C GLY A 348 -13.01 -27.42 -11.84
N SER A 349 -11.70 -27.17 -11.72
CA SER A 349 -10.98 -27.22 -10.45
C SER A 349 -9.55 -26.70 -10.57
N TYR A 350 -8.98 -26.19 -9.48
CA TYR A 350 -7.56 -25.84 -9.42
C TYR A 350 -6.73 -26.81 -8.56
N SER A 351 -5.41 -26.72 -8.68
CA SER A 351 -4.46 -27.39 -7.79
C SER A 351 -3.34 -26.45 -7.36
N CYS A 352 -2.94 -26.53 -6.08
CA CYS A 352 -1.82 -25.76 -5.56
C CYS A 352 -0.52 -26.57 -5.59
N GLY A 353 0.57 -25.90 -5.94
CA GLY A 353 1.93 -26.44 -5.92
C GLY A 353 2.87 -25.56 -5.10
N CYS A 354 3.97 -26.16 -4.66
CA CYS A 354 5.00 -25.47 -3.88
C CYS A 354 6.34 -25.43 -4.63
N LEU A 355 7.11 -24.37 -4.38
CA LEU A 355 8.46 -24.23 -4.91
C LEU A 355 9.44 -25.23 -4.27
N PRO A 356 10.58 -25.53 -4.93
CA PRO A 356 11.59 -26.41 -4.35
C PRO A 356 12.03 -25.96 -2.95
N GLY A 357 12.02 -26.87 -1.98
CA GLY A 357 12.30 -26.55 -0.57
C GLY A 357 11.06 -26.24 0.26
N TYR A 358 9.86 -26.27 -0.32
CA TYR A 358 8.59 -26.16 0.39
C TYR A 358 7.76 -27.44 0.26
N LEU A 359 6.92 -27.71 1.25
CA LEU A 359 5.97 -28.83 1.28
C LEU A 359 4.55 -28.28 1.46
N LEU A 360 3.61 -28.84 0.69
CA LEU A 360 2.19 -28.50 0.77
C LEU A 360 1.61 -29.09 2.06
N GLU A 361 0.96 -28.26 2.84
CA GLU A 361 0.25 -28.66 4.05
C GLU A 361 -0.96 -29.56 3.71
N PRO A 362 -1.50 -30.32 4.68
CA PRO A 362 -2.67 -31.16 4.48
C PRO A 362 -3.94 -30.40 4.05
N ASP A 363 -3.95 -29.08 4.19
CA ASP A 363 -5.02 -28.20 3.71
C ASP A 363 -5.06 -28.12 2.18
N GLY A 364 -3.98 -28.50 1.48
CA GLY A 364 -3.87 -28.42 0.03
C GLY A 364 -3.63 -27.02 -0.53
N HIS A 365 -3.38 -26.01 0.31
CA HIS A 365 -3.28 -24.60 -0.11
C HIS A 365 -2.01 -23.89 0.38
N VAL A 366 -1.49 -24.25 1.56
CA VAL A 366 -0.38 -23.55 2.21
C VAL A 366 0.94 -24.31 2.04
N CYS A 367 1.98 -23.61 1.59
CA CYS A 367 3.32 -24.16 1.39
C CYS A 367 4.27 -23.71 2.52
N LYS A 368 4.82 -24.66 3.27
CA LYS A 368 5.78 -24.39 4.37
C LYS A 368 7.20 -24.83 4.05
N LEU A 369 8.18 -24.13 4.60
CA LEU A 369 9.60 -24.44 4.40
C LEU A 369 9.96 -25.82 4.98
N THR A 370 10.62 -26.63 4.16
CA THR A 370 11.25 -27.90 4.53
C THR A 370 12.70 -27.68 4.93
N GLY A 371 13.16 -28.37 5.97
CA GLY A 371 14.54 -28.29 6.45
C GLY A 371 14.66 -27.60 7.81
N PRO A 372 15.77 -26.88 8.08
CA PRO A 372 16.00 -26.24 9.37
C PRO A 372 14.93 -25.18 9.64
N GLU A 373 14.68 -24.92 10.92
CA GLU A 373 13.73 -23.90 11.34
C GLU A 373 14.19 -22.51 10.85
N PRO A 374 13.28 -21.69 10.27
CA PRO A 374 13.62 -20.33 9.89
C PRO A 374 13.79 -19.47 11.14
N MET A 375 14.89 -18.71 11.15
CA MET A 375 15.27 -17.83 12.25
C MET A 375 15.06 -16.38 11.82
N LEU A 376 14.50 -15.57 12.71
CA LEU A 376 14.39 -14.12 12.55
C LEU A 376 15.54 -13.46 13.30
N LEU A 377 16.39 -12.73 12.58
CA LEU A 377 17.47 -11.94 13.16
C LEU A 377 16.95 -10.53 13.47
N VAL A 378 17.12 -10.09 14.71
CA VAL A 378 16.66 -8.79 15.20
C VAL A 378 17.81 -8.04 15.84
N ALA A 379 18.11 -6.84 15.36
CA ALA A 379 19.02 -5.92 16.04
C ALA A 379 18.27 -5.13 17.11
N VAL A 380 18.68 -5.24 18.37
CA VAL A 380 18.11 -4.50 19.50
C VAL A 380 19.25 -3.80 20.22
N GLN A 381 19.33 -2.47 20.09
CA GLN A 381 20.43 -1.66 20.62
C GLN A 381 21.84 -2.21 20.29
N SER A 382 22.51 -2.86 21.25
CA SER A 382 23.87 -3.40 21.14
C SER A 382 23.91 -4.92 20.97
N GLU A 383 22.77 -5.56 20.74
CA GLU A 383 22.64 -7.01 20.62
C GLU A 383 21.98 -7.40 19.30
N VAL A 384 22.41 -8.54 18.75
CA VAL A 384 21.69 -9.23 17.66
C VAL A 384 21.11 -10.52 18.23
N LEU A 385 19.80 -10.62 18.16
CA LEU A 385 19.01 -11.74 18.61
C LEU A 385 18.64 -12.62 17.42
N SER A 386 18.57 -13.92 17.66
CA SER A 386 17.90 -14.87 16.78
C SER A 386 16.65 -15.39 17.46
N TYR A 387 15.55 -15.39 16.73
CA TYR A 387 14.25 -15.87 17.18
C TYR A 387 13.77 -16.98 16.26
N GLY A 388 13.56 -18.19 16.79
CA GLY A 388 13.02 -19.32 16.03
C GLY A 388 11.53 -19.13 15.75
N LEU A 389 11.14 -19.00 14.48
CA LEU A 389 9.76 -18.68 14.10
C LEU A 389 8.75 -19.81 14.40
N ARG A 390 9.21 -21.05 14.60
CA ARG A 390 8.33 -22.19 14.92
C ARG A 390 8.40 -22.59 16.40
N SER A 391 9.59 -22.51 16.99
CA SER A 391 9.89 -22.94 18.36
C SER A 391 9.73 -21.83 19.38
N GLY A 392 9.72 -20.56 18.94
CA GLY A 392 9.72 -19.38 19.81
C GLY A 392 11.00 -19.25 20.65
N ARG A 393 12.08 -19.92 20.25
CA ARG A 393 13.35 -19.89 20.99
C ARG A 393 14.11 -18.59 20.70
N GLU A 394 14.50 -17.91 21.77
CA GLU A 394 15.35 -16.72 21.72
C GLU A 394 16.80 -17.07 22.04
N GLU A 395 17.73 -16.66 21.19
CA GLU A 395 19.16 -16.83 21.40
C GLU A 395 19.91 -15.55 21.00
N VAL A 396 20.78 -15.05 21.88
CA VAL A 396 21.65 -13.90 21.62
C VAL A 396 22.84 -14.38 20.79
N LEU A 397 22.92 -13.98 19.52
CA LEU A 397 24.02 -14.36 18.63
C LEU A 397 25.25 -13.47 18.79
N LEU A 398 25.01 -12.19 19.06
CA LEU A 398 26.06 -11.19 19.14
C LEU A 398 25.68 -10.14 20.19
N ALA A 399 26.66 -9.74 21.00
CA ALA A 399 26.61 -8.55 21.82
C ALA A 399 27.86 -7.72 21.56
N ILE A 400 27.67 -6.43 21.27
CA ILE A 400 28.75 -5.44 21.14
C ILE A 400 28.83 -4.56 22.38
N ASP A 401 29.74 -3.58 22.39
CA ASP A 401 29.86 -2.62 23.50
C ASP A 401 28.52 -1.90 23.71
N LYS A 402 28.08 -1.80 24.97
CA LYS A 402 26.75 -1.25 25.35
C LYS A 402 26.51 0.20 24.92
N GLU A 403 27.58 0.95 24.68
CA GLU A 403 27.51 2.35 24.23
C GLU A 403 27.26 2.48 22.72
N ARG A 404 27.28 1.36 21.99
CA ARG A 404 27.12 1.34 20.53
C ARG A 404 25.75 0.85 20.14
N VAL A 405 25.27 1.31 18.99
CA VAL A 405 23.96 0.94 18.43
C VAL A 405 24.16 0.24 17.10
N ILE A 406 23.55 -0.93 16.97
CA ILE A 406 23.40 -1.69 15.73
C ILE A 406 22.13 -1.16 15.06
N PHE A 407 22.32 -0.42 13.97
CA PHE A 407 21.23 0.24 13.27
C PHE A 407 20.66 -0.68 12.18
N SER A 408 21.19 -0.62 10.96
CA SER A 408 20.84 -1.58 9.91
C SER A 408 21.67 -2.85 10.01
N LEU A 409 21.09 -4.00 9.63
CA LEU A 409 21.67 -5.34 9.75
C LEU A 409 21.35 -6.14 8.47
N ASP A 410 22.33 -6.89 7.97
CA ASP A 410 22.08 -7.96 6.99
C ASP A 410 23.08 -9.12 7.16
N TYR A 411 22.77 -10.27 6.56
CA TYR A 411 23.45 -11.53 6.82
C TYR A 411 23.94 -12.22 5.54
N ASP A 412 25.22 -12.61 5.56
CA ASP A 412 25.82 -13.43 4.52
C ASP A 412 25.64 -14.92 4.83
N LEU A 413 24.75 -15.56 4.08
CA LEU A 413 24.44 -16.98 4.16
C LEU A 413 25.63 -17.90 3.84
N VAL A 414 26.57 -17.46 3.00
CA VAL A 414 27.67 -18.31 2.50
C VAL A 414 28.81 -18.40 3.51
N GLU A 415 29.24 -17.26 4.06
CA GLU A 415 30.35 -17.21 5.02
C GLU A 415 29.90 -17.10 6.49
N ARG A 416 28.58 -17.10 6.74
CA ARG A 416 27.98 -16.98 8.08
C ARG A 416 28.46 -15.74 8.83
N LYS A 417 28.33 -14.58 8.18
CA LYS A 417 28.74 -13.27 8.72
C LYS A 417 27.56 -12.33 8.84
N VAL A 418 27.49 -11.63 9.96
CA VAL A 418 26.55 -10.54 10.18
C VAL A 418 27.26 -9.23 9.86
N PHE A 419 26.62 -8.38 9.06
CA PHE A 419 27.04 -7.02 8.77
C PHE A 419 26.07 -6.06 9.45
N TRP A 420 26.59 -4.94 9.94
CA TRP A 420 25.75 -3.90 10.49
C TRP A 420 26.36 -2.51 10.37
N MET A 421 25.49 -1.51 10.42
CA MET A 421 25.88 -0.11 10.52
C MET A 421 26.07 0.29 11.99
N ASP A 422 27.25 0.80 12.34
CA ASP A 422 27.55 1.34 13.67
C ASP A 422 27.55 2.87 13.64
N LEU A 423 26.46 3.47 14.13
CA LEU A 423 26.25 4.92 14.15
C LEU A 423 27.21 5.67 15.08
N ALA A 424 27.83 5.00 16.06
CA ALA A 424 28.76 5.66 16.98
C ALA A 424 30.13 5.90 16.31
N THR A 425 30.45 5.17 15.26
CA THR A 425 31.76 5.23 14.57
C THR A 425 31.65 5.58 13.09
N ASP A 426 30.43 5.83 12.61
CA ASP A 426 30.10 5.98 11.19
C ASP A 426 30.83 4.94 10.33
N SER A 427 30.63 3.66 10.66
CA SER A 427 31.32 2.58 9.99
C SER A 427 30.46 1.32 9.85
N ILE A 428 30.61 0.66 8.69
CA ILE A 428 30.00 -0.65 8.45
C ILE A 428 30.93 -1.70 9.04
N ARG A 429 30.43 -2.48 9.98
CA ARG A 429 31.16 -3.54 10.69
C ARG A 429 30.62 -4.91 10.35
N TRP A 430 31.44 -5.91 10.65
CA TRP A 430 31.09 -7.30 10.40
C TRP A 430 31.64 -8.22 11.49
N GLN A 431 30.96 -9.35 11.67
CA GLN A 431 31.42 -10.43 12.54
C GLN A 431 30.98 -11.79 12.01
N GLY A 432 31.91 -12.75 12.02
CA GLY A 432 31.60 -14.16 11.77
C GLY A 432 30.93 -14.81 12.98
N LEU A 433 29.91 -15.64 12.72
CA LEU A 433 29.27 -16.47 13.75
C LEU A 433 30.14 -17.67 14.16
N ASP A 434 31.02 -18.14 13.26
CA ASP A 434 32.06 -19.13 13.53
C ASP A 434 33.43 -18.41 13.69
N PRO A 435 34.39 -18.98 14.45
CA PRO A 435 35.18 -18.28 15.47
C PRO A 435 35.48 -16.80 15.19
N GLY A 436 34.62 -15.92 15.71
CA GLY A 436 34.92 -14.64 16.38
C GLY A 436 35.66 -13.54 15.62
N LYS A 437 36.00 -13.73 14.34
CA LYS A 437 36.63 -12.66 13.57
C LYS A 437 35.62 -11.54 13.39
N LYS A 438 36.00 -10.36 13.88
CA LYS A 438 35.27 -9.12 13.75
C LYS A 438 36.17 -8.06 13.14
N GLY A 439 35.57 -7.12 12.44
CA GLY A 439 36.31 -6.01 11.85
C GLY A 439 35.40 -4.90 11.35
N THR A 440 36.04 -3.85 10.87
CA THR A 440 35.38 -2.77 10.14
C THR A 440 35.60 -3.00 8.65
N LEU A 441 34.53 -2.96 7.88
CA LEU A 441 34.55 -3.10 6.43
C LEU A 441 34.83 -1.76 5.76
N VAL A 442 34.05 -0.74 6.11
CA VAL A 442 34.14 0.62 5.55
C VAL A 442 34.06 1.62 6.70
N LYS A 443 34.88 2.67 6.68
CA LYS A 443 34.93 3.74 7.70
C LYS A 443 34.51 5.07 7.10
N GLY A 444 33.91 5.93 7.92
CA GLY A 444 33.51 7.28 7.52
C GLY A 444 32.30 7.29 6.59
N VAL A 445 31.41 6.31 6.73
CA VAL A 445 30.19 6.19 5.94
C VAL A 445 29.01 6.12 6.89
N ARG A 446 27.94 6.83 6.57
CA ARG A 446 26.66 6.73 7.25
C ARG A 446 25.67 6.06 6.30
N SER A 447 24.83 5.17 6.83
CA SER A 447 23.87 4.47 6.00
C SER A 447 22.57 4.21 6.75
N ASP A 448 21.47 4.37 6.02
CA ASP A 448 20.13 4.07 6.50
C ASP A 448 19.79 2.58 6.37
N CYS A 449 20.24 1.94 5.29
CA CYS A 449 20.05 0.52 5.04
C CYS A 449 21.25 -0.14 4.36
N ILE A 450 21.58 -1.36 4.78
CA ILE A 450 22.59 -2.21 4.14
C ILE A 450 21.94 -3.46 3.55
N ALA A 451 22.48 -3.94 2.42
CA ALA A 451 22.05 -5.19 1.81
C ALA A 451 23.24 -5.95 1.19
N VAL A 452 23.31 -7.25 1.46
CA VAL A 452 24.41 -8.14 1.07
C VAL A 452 24.00 -8.95 -0.15
N ASP A 453 24.78 -8.86 -1.20
CA ASP A 453 24.74 -9.78 -2.32
C ASP A 453 25.63 -10.99 -2.03
N TRP A 454 25.02 -12.04 -1.47
CA TRP A 454 25.72 -13.26 -1.09
C TRP A 454 26.25 -14.04 -2.30
N LEU A 455 25.69 -13.85 -3.51
CA LEU A 455 26.11 -14.52 -4.74
C LEU A 455 27.26 -13.76 -5.43
N GLY A 456 27.09 -12.47 -5.69
CA GLY A 456 28.10 -11.63 -6.34
C GLY A 456 29.22 -11.14 -5.41
N ARG A 457 29.08 -11.38 -4.10
CA ARG A 457 30.05 -11.01 -3.05
C ARG A 457 30.26 -9.50 -2.95
N ASN A 458 29.15 -8.75 -2.97
CA ASN A 458 29.12 -7.31 -2.85
C ASN A 458 28.25 -6.90 -1.65
N LEU A 459 28.52 -5.74 -1.08
CA LEU A 459 27.67 -5.08 -0.09
C LEU A 459 27.20 -3.77 -0.69
N TYR A 460 25.90 -3.53 -0.64
CA TYR A 460 25.24 -2.31 -1.06
C TYR A 460 24.71 -1.57 0.16
N TRP A 461 24.66 -0.25 0.08
CA TRP A 461 24.04 0.57 1.11
C TRP A 461 23.50 1.88 0.56
N THR A 462 22.51 2.42 1.24
CA THR A 462 21.91 3.73 0.96
C THR A 462 22.53 4.79 1.85
N ASP A 463 22.79 5.96 1.28
CA ASP A 463 23.10 7.19 2.01
C ASP A 463 21.97 8.19 1.73
N GLY A 464 21.01 8.28 2.67
CA GLY A 464 19.87 9.17 2.55
C GLY A 464 20.23 10.64 2.60
N ALA A 465 21.33 11.00 3.26
CA ALA A 465 21.79 12.39 3.37
C ALA A 465 22.50 12.87 2.10
N ALA A 466 23.27 11.99 1.47
CA ALA A 466 23.95 12.28 0.21
C ALA A 466 23.07 12.04 -1.03
N GLY A 467 21.96 11.32 -0.90
CA GLY A 467 21.11 10.97 -2.05
C GLY A 467 21.75 9.94 -2.97
N GLN A 468 22.47 8.96 -2.41
CA GLN A 468 23.27 8.01 -3.19
C GLN A 468 23.06 6.55 -2.78
N VAL A 469 23.26 5.65 -3.74
CA VAL A 469 23.39 4.21 -3.48
C VAL A 469 24.82 3.79 -3.80
N LEU A 470 25.49 3.21 -2.81
CA LEU A 470 26.89 2.84 -2.90
C LEU A 470 27.05 1.32 -2.80
N ALA A 471 28.16 0.82 -3.35
CA ALA A 471 28.52 -0.58 -3.23
C ALA A 471 30.02 -0.77 -3.03
N THR A 472 30.37 -1.85 -2.34
CA THR A 472 31.76 -2.32 -2.23
C THR A 472 31.82 -3.81 -2.46
N ARG A 473 32.95 -4.26 -3.02
CA ARG A 473 33.24 -5.68 -3.14
C ARG A 473 33.76 -6.20 -1.82
N LEU A 474 33.09 -7.22 -1.26
CA LEU A 474 33.49 -7.81 0.03
C LEU A 474 34.97 -8.22 0.02
N GLY A 475 35.41 -8.86 -1.07
CA GLY A 475 36.80 -9.32 -1.25
C GLY A 475 37.87 -8.22 -1.27
N ALA A 476 37.53 -7.01 -1.72
CA ALA A 476 38.46 -5.88 -1.81
C ALA A 476 38.56 -5.15 -0.46
N ALA A 477 37.43 -4.94 0.21
CA ALA A 477 37.35 -4.30 1.51
C ALA A 477 38.19 -5.04 2.59
N TRP A 478 38.33 -6.36 2.51
CA TRP A 478 39.20 -7.13 3.42
C TRP A 478 40.69 -6.78 3.32
N ARG A 479 41.15 -6.19 2.22
CA ARG A 479 42.55 -5.80 2.03
C ARG A 479 42.89 -4.45 2.68
N GLY A 480 41.92 -3.81 3.35
CA GLY A 480 42.11 -2.54 4.05
C GLY A 480 42.12 -1.31 3.14
N ILE A 481 41.74 -1.46 1.87
CA ILE A 481 41.51 -0.36 0.93
C ILE A 481 39.99 -0.24 0.80
N PRO A 482 39.35 0.80 1.35
CA PRO A 482 37.92 1.03 1.18
C PRO A 482 37.68 1.52 -0.25
N GLU A 483 37.65 0.59 -1.21
CA GLU A 483 37.15 0.85 -2.56
C GLU A 483 35.65 0.63 -2.53
N TYR A 484 34.91 1.75 -2.51
CA TYR A 484 33.49 1.74 -2.76
C TYR A 484 33.19 2.64 -3.94
N THR A 485 32.17 2.25 -4.70
CA THR A 485 31.74 2.92 -5.91
C THR A 485 30.32 3.40 -5.72
N VAL A 486 30.05 4.60 -6.23
CA VAL A 486 28.69 5.09 -6.36
C VAL A 486 28.03 4.29 -7.48
N VAL A 487 27.00 3.53 -7.14
CA VAL A 487 26.20 2.74 -8.10
C VAL A 487 25.15 3.63 -8.72
N MET A 488 24.54 4.48 -7.90
CA MET A 488 23.56 5.46 -8.34
C MET A 488 23.85 6.82 -7.75
N ASP A 489 23.78 7.80 -8.63
CA ASP A 489 23.97 9.22 -8.38
C ASP A 489 22.97 10.01 -9.23
N GLY A 490 22.64 11.23 -8.81
CA GLY A 490 21.69 12.09 -9.51
C GLY A 490 20.54 12.61 -8.65
N ASP A 491 20.86 13.08 -7.44
CA ASP A 491 19.93 13.69 -6.49
C ASP A 491 18.73 12.80 -6.13
N LEU A 492 19.01 11.58 -5.67
CA LEU A 492 17.97 10.70 -5.13
C LEU A 492 17.31 11.36 -3.91
N ASP A 493 15.98 11.25 -3.82
CA ASP A 493 15.20 11.98 -2.82
C ASP A 493 15.13 11.21 -1.49
N GLN A 494 16.24 11.26 -0.75
CA GLN A 494 16.46 10.54 0.51
C GLN A 494 16.19 9.02 0.38
N PRO A 495 17.09 8.27 -0.29
CA PRO A 495 16.98 6.81 -0.35
C PRO A 495 17.11 6.20 1.05
N HIS A 496 16.14 5.38 1.46
CA HIS A 496 16.07 4.83 2.81
C HIS A 496 16.30 3.32 2.83
N SER A 497 15.27 2.51 2.55
CA SER A 497 15.35 1.05 2.63
C SER A 497 15.84 0.45 1.30
N LEU A 498 16.62 -0.63 1.37
CA LEU A 498 17.24 -1.29 0.23
C LEU A 498 17.07 -2.81 0.33
N VAL A 499 16.62 -3.44 -0.75
CA VAL A 499 16.51 -4.90 -0.85
C VAL A 499 17.02 -5.38 -2.20
N LEU A 500 17.64 -6.56 -2.23
CA LEU A 500 18.32 -7.11 -3.40
C LEU A 500 17.65 -8.39 -3.90
N GLN A 501 17.71 -8.61 -5.20
CA GLN A 501 17.37 -9.86 -5.86
C GLN A 501 18.60 -10.39 -6.64
N PRO A 502 19.55 -11.05 -5.95
CA PRO A 502 20.84 -11.43 -6.54
C PRO A 502 20.74 -12.30 -7.80
N LEU A 503 19.79 -13.23 -7.84
CA LEU A 503 19.59 -14.12 -9.01
C LEU A 503 19.15 -13.37 -10.27
N ALA A 504 18.45 -12.26 -10.12
CA ALA A 504 18.00 -11.42 -11.24
C ALA A 504 18.96 -10.25 -11.52
N GLY A 505 19.94 -10.01 -10.65
CA GLY A 505 20.83 -8.84 -10.75
C GLY A 505 20.10 -7.51 -10.56
N LEU A 506 19.05 -7.50 -9.73
CA LEU A 506 18.21 -6.32 -9.48
C LEU A 506 18.31 -5.85 -8.03
N LEU A 507 18.19 -4.54 -7.83
CA LEU A 507 18.03 -3.90 -6.53
C LEU A 507 16.76 -3.04 -6.51
N TYR A 508 16.19 -2.87 -5.33
CA TYR A 508 15.00 -2.08 -5.09
C TYR A 508 15.23 -1.21 -3.87
N TRP A 509 14.83 0.05 -3.95
CA TRP A 509 14.93 0.97 -2.81
C TRP A 509 13.72 1.86 -2.69
N SER A 510 13.54 2.43 -1.51
CA SER A 510 12.54 3.44 -1.23
C SER A 510 13.14 4.82 -1.12
N GLU A 511 12.45 5.81 -1.67
CA GLU A 511 12.70 7.23 -1.46
C GLU A 511 11.65 7.77 -0.49
N VAL A 512 12.09 8.46 0.56
CA VAL A 512 11.21 8.98 1.64
C VAL A 512 11.23 10.51 1.75
N GLY A 513 11.89 11.20 0.84
CA GLY A 513 11.97 12.65 0.85
C GLY A 513 10.68 13.34 0.41
N SER A 514 10.81 14.34 -0.44
CA SER A 514 9.68 15.18 -0.86
C SER A 514 8.75 14.47 -1.85
N HIS A 515 9.30 13.56 -2.65
CA HIS A 515 8.62 12.77 -3.67
C HIS A 515 8.82 11.28 -3.35
N PRO A 516 7.98 10.69 -2.49
CA PRO A 516 8.14 9.30 -2.09
C PRO A 516 7.86 8.35 -3.25
N ARG A 517 8.84 7.49 -3.53
CA ARG A 517 8.81 6.55 -4.66
C ARG A 517 9.41 5.22 -4.26
N LEU A 518 8.95 4.16 -4.91
CA LEU A 518 9.63 2.88 -4.94
C LEU A 518 10.33 2.74 -6.27
N MET A 519 11.61 2.41 -6.19
CA MET A 519 12.52 2.42 -7.32
C MET A 519 13.08 1.02 -7.54
N LYS A 520 13.37 0.71 -8.80
CA LYS A 520 13.96 -0.56 -9.22
C LYS A 520 15.09 -0.32 -10.20
N ALA A 521 16.19 -1.02 -10.02
CA ALA A 521 17.33 -0.91 -10.90
C ALA A 521 18.13 -2.21 -11.04
N THR A 522 18.99 -2.25 -12.04
CA THR A 522 20.06 -3.23 -12.11
C THR A 522 21.10 -2.96 -11.02
N MET A 523 21.73 -4.03 -10.51
CA MET A 523 22.71 -3.92 -9.43
C MET A 523 23.99 -3.16 -9.83
N ASP A 524 24.22 -2.95 -11.11
CA ASP A 524 25.31 -2.11 -11.63
C ASP A 524 24.91 -0.63 -11.85
N GLY A 525 23.64 -0.28 -11.59
CA GLY A 525 23.11 1.08 -11.78
C GLY A 525 22.85 1.51 -13.22
N SER A 526 23.12 0.64 -14.21
CA SER A 526 23.03 0.99 -15.63
C SER A 526 21.61 1.24 -16.14
N GLN A 527 20.62 0.55 -15.56
CA GLN A 527 19.21 0.70 -15.92
C GLN A 527 18.35 0.83 -14.66
N TRP A 528 17.45 1.81 -14.67
CA TRP A 528 16.55 2.06 -13.56
C TRP A 528 15.20 2.59 -14.01
N HIS A 529 14.18 2.33 -13.21
CA HIS A 529 12.82 2.77 -13.44
C HIS A 529 12.09 2.96 -12.11
N VAL A 530 11.11 3.84 -12.12
CA VAL A 530 10.17 4.02 -11.01
C VAL A 530 9.20 2.84 -11.03
N LEU A 531 9.16 2.08 -9.93
CA LEU A 531 8.24 0.97 -9.75
C LEU A 531 6.85 1.49 -9.34
N LEU A 532 6.82 2.39 -8.35
CA LEU A 532 5.60 3.04 -7.86
C LEU A 532 5.89 4.49 -7.46
N ALA A 533 4.98 5.39 -7.84
CA ALA A 533 5.12 6.83 -7.59
C ALA A 533 3.89 7.47 -6.90
N GLN A 534 2.82 6.70 -6.69
CA GLN A 534 1.55 7.19 -6.15
C GLN A 534 1.11 6.33 -4.97
N GLY A 535 0.33 6.93 -4.06
CA GLY A 535 -0.16 6.21 -2.88
C GLY A 535 0.93 5.86 -1.87
N LEU A 536 2.06 6.58 -1.90
CA LEU A 536 3.18 6.43 -0.98
C LEU A 536 3.29 7.69 -0.11
N GLY A 537 3.48 7.48 1.18
CA GLY A 537 3.84 8.49 2.17
C GLY A 537 5.33 8.39 2.47
N TRP A 538 5.71 7.60 3.47
CA TRP A 538 7.12 7.33 3.78
C TRP A 538 7.37 5.81 3.88
N PRO A 539 7.69 5.14 2.76
CA PRO A 539 8.01 3.71 2.76
C PRO A 539 9.37 3.45 3.43
N THR A 540 9.38 3.32 4.76
CA THR A 540 10.61 3.22 5.55
C THR A 540 11.19 1.81 5.62
N ALA A 541 10.36 0.77 5.42
CA ALA A 541 10.79 -0.62 5.49
C ALA A 541 10.34 -1.39 4.25
N LEU A 542 11.27 -2.10 3.59
CA LEU A 542 11.01 -2.94 2.43
C LEU A 542 11.33 -4.41 2.70
N SER A 543 10.59 -5.30 2.04
CA SER A 543 10.88 -6.72 2.01
C SER A 543 10.42 -7.36 0.70
N LEU A 544 11.11 -8.42 0.25
CA LEU A 544 10.76 -9.16 -0.96
C LEU A 544 10.18 -10.53 -0.61
N ASP A 545 9.04 -10.85 -1.20
CA ASP A 545 8.48 -12.20 -1.22
C ASP A 545 8.76 -12.81 -2.61
N LEU A 546 9.93 -13.44 -2.74
CA LEU A 546 10.38 -14.05 -4.00
C LEU A 546 9.45 -15.17 -4.50
N PRO A 547 8.88 -16.05 -3.65
CA PRO A 547 7.89 -17.04 -4.08
C PRO A 547 6.68 -16.47 -4.83
N THR A 548 6.15 -15.34 -4.37
CA THR A 548 4.96 -14.70 -4.98
C THR A 548 5.32 -13.57 -5.95
N TRP A 549 6.62 -13.27 -6.11
CA TRP A 549 7.14 -12.15 -6.90
C TRP A 549 6.53 -10.81 -6.47
N ARG A 550 6.48 -10.55 -5.16
CA ARG A 550 5.95 -9.31 -4.58
C ARG A 550 6.98 -8.56 -3.76
N ILE A 551 6.86 -7.24 -3.75
CA ILE A 551 7.53 -6.35 -2.81
C ILE A 551 6.51 -5.87 -1.79
N PHE A 552 6.90 -5.90 -0.52
CA PHE A 552 6.15 -5.35 0.60
C PHE A 552 6.84 -4.10 1.11
N TRP A 553 6.06 -3.08 1.44
CA TRP A 553 6.55 -1.88 2.11
C TRP A 553 5.66 -1.52 3.29
N LEU A 554 6.27 -0.94 4.32
CA LEU A 554 5.55 -0.32 5.41
C LEU A 554 5.73 1.18 5.34
N ASP A 555 4.63 1.88 5.43
CA ASP A 555 4.57 3.32 5.31
C ASP A 555 4.41 3.97 6.69
N GLU A 556 5.42 4.71 7.14
CA GLU A 556 5.41 5.40 8.44
C GLU A 556 4.43 6.58 8.44
N LYS A 557 4.30 7.32 7.33
CA LYS A 557 3.45 8.51 7.25
C LYS A 557 1.97 8.15 7.15
N LEU A 558 1.65 7.11 6.38
CA LEU A 558 0.27 6.65 6.18
C LEU A 558 -0.17 5.61 7.23
N GLY A 559 0.77 4.98 7.95
CA GLY A 559 0.45 3.88 8.87
C GLY A 559 -0.18 2.69 8.14
N SER A 560 0.40 2.31 7.00
CA SER A 560 -0.15 1.27 6.14
C SER A 560 0.91 0.26 5.70
N VAL A 561 0.45 -0.92 5.30
CA VAL A 561 1.30 -1.96 4.70
C VAL A 561 0.88 -2.09 3.25
N GLY A 562 1.78 -1.79 2.33
CA GLY A 562 1.54 -1.99 0.91
C GLY A 562 2.23 -3.24 0.39
N SER A 563 1.66 -3.81 -0.67
CA SER A 563 2.28 -4.87 -1.46
C SER A 563 2.02 -4.64 -2.95
N ALA A 564 2.98 -5.01 -3.79
CA ALA A 564 2.85 -4.93 -5.25
C ALA A 564 3.68 -6.03 -5.90
N ARG A 565 3.36 -6.40 -7.13
CA ARG A 565 4.22 -7.29 -7.91
C ARG A 565 5.52 -6.57 -8.29
N LEU A 566 6.58 -7.33 -8.57
CA LEU A 566 7.90 -6.78 -8.93
C LEU A 566 7.93 -6.08 -10.31
N ASP A 567 6.81 -6.08 -11.04
CA ASP A 567 6.57 -5.31 -12.26
C ASP A 567 5.78 -4.00 -12.01
N GLY A 568 5.35 -3.74 -10.77
CA GLY A 568 4.58 -2.56 -10.38
C GLY A 568 3.06 -2.75 -10.46
N THR A 569 2.58 -3.93 -10.86
CA THR A 569 1.16 -4.23 -11.00
C THR A 569 0.54 -4.82 -9.71
N SER A 570 -0.79 -4.96 -9.69
CA SER A 570 -1.55 -5.58 -8.59
C SER A 570 -1.25 -4.97 -7.22
N VAL A 571 -1.18 -3.63 -7.15
CA VAL A 571 -0.93 -2.88 -5.92
C VAL A 571 -2.07 -3.11 -4.92
N LYS A 572 -1.72 -3.44 -3.68
CA LYS A 572 -2.65 -3.67 -2.57
C LYS A 572 -2.15 -2.91 -1.36
N VAL A 573 -3.01 -2.13 -0.72
CA VAL A 573 -2.67 -1.36 0.48
C VAL A 573 -3.59 -1.76 1.61
N LEU A 574 -3.01 -2.27 2.69
CA LEU A 574 -3.69 -2.63 3.92
C LEU A 574 -3.55 -1.48 4.92
N GLN A 575 -4.66 -0.83 5.25
CA GLN A 575 -4.69 0.28 6.21
C GLN A 575 -4.64 -0.27 7.65
N LEU A 576 -3.45 -0.24 8.25
CA LEU A 576 -3.19 -0.79 9.57
C LEU A 576 -2.81 0.33 10.55
N ARG A 577 -3.80 1.05 11.10
CA ARG A 577 -3.63 2.25 11.97
C ARG A 577 -2.70 2.08 13.19
N TRP A 578 -2.30 0.86 13.51
CA TRP A 578 -1.35 0.55 14.59
C TRP A 578 0.11 0.49 14.15
N VAL A 579 0.41 0.56 12.85
CA VAL A 579 1.75 0.80 12.32
C VAL A 579 2.10 2.26 12.58
N ARG A 580 3.12 2.52 13.42
CA ARG A 580 3.43 3.88 13.89
C ARG A 580 4.81 4.38 13.45
N SER A 581 5.81 3.51 13.50
CA SER A 581 7.20 3.82 13.15
C SER A 581 7.93 2.52 12.78
N PRO A 582 7.52 1.89 11.66
CA PRO A 582 8.18 0.70 11.14
C PRO A 582 9.60 1.06 10.68
N PHE A 583 10.58 0.24 11.02
CA PHE A 583 11.98 0.47 10.63
C PHE A 583 12.50 -0.56 9.62
N ALA A 584 12.32 -1.86 9.91
CA ALA A 584 12.70 -2.93 9.02
C ALA A 584 11.58 -3.97 8.92
N ALA A 585 11.49 -4.64 7.80
CA ALA A 585 10.45 -5.60 7.50
C ALA A 585 11.05 -6.88 6.89
N ALA A 586 10.46 -8.01 7.23
CA ALA A 586 10.83 -9.31 6.69
C ALA A 586 9.58 -10.13 6.41
N VAL A 587 9.57 -10.85 5.30
CA VAL A 587 8.50 -11.79 4.95
C VAL A 587 9.02 -13.22 5.06
N CYS A 588 8.23 -14.09 5.68
CA CYS A 588 8.48 -15.53 5.67
C CYS A 588 7.15 -16.28 5.64
N GLU A 589 7.00 -17.19 4.68
CA GLU A 589 5.76 -17.94 4.46
C GLU A 589 4.56 -16.98 4.29
N GLU A 590 3.49 -17.15 5.06
CA GLU A 590 2.28 -16.30 5.03
C GLU A 590 2.35 -15.09 5.97
N GLN A 591 3.51 -14.85 6.60
CA GLN A 591 3.63 -13.91 7.69
C GLN A 591 4.57 -12.76 7.32
N LEU A 592 4.13 -11.54 7.65
CA LEU A 592 4.92 -10.32 7.59
C LEU A 592 5.35 -9.93 9.00
N TYR A 593 6.64 -9.65 9.15
CA TYR A 593 7.27 -9.25 10.39
C TYR A 593 7.85 -7.85 10.24
N TRP A 594 7.74 -7.01 11.25
CA TRP A 594 8.42 -5.71 11.26
C TRP A 594 8.86 -5.26 12.65
N SER A 595 9.92 -4.46 12.69
CA SER A 595 10.39 -3.78 13.88
C SER A 595 9.68 -2.43 14.03
N GLU A 596 9.16 -2.18 15.23
CA GLU A 596 8.40 -0.97 15.57
C GLU A 596 9.17 -0.17 16.63
N ARG A 597 9.65 1.02 16.24
CA ARG A 597 10.53 1.85 17.08
C ARG A 597 9.81 2.50 18.24
N LYS A 598 8.57 2.96 18.08
CA LYS A 598 7.84 3.65 19.17
C LYS A 598 7.32 2.69 20.25
N VAL A 599 7.13 1.42 19.91
CA VAL A 599 6.57 0.40 20.83
C VAL A 599 7.66 -0.50 21.41
N TRP A 600 8.89 -0.42 20.89
CA TRP A 600 10.03 -1.29 21.23
C TRP A 600 9.70 -2.78 21.11
N SER A 601 9.12 -3.15 19.96
CA SER A 601 8.66 -4.51 19.73
C SER A 601 8.78 -4.95 18.28
N VAL A 602 8.84 -6.26 18.08
CA VAL A 602 8.67 -6.90 16.78
C VAL A 602 7.24 -7.40 16.67
N GLN A 603 6.56 -7.00 15.62
CA GLN A 603 5.18 -7.36 15.33
C GLN A 603 5.13 -8.40 14.21
N GLN A 604 4.07 -9.20 14.22
CA GLN A 604 3.76 -10.19 13.19
C GLN A 604 2.30 -10.04 12.76
N VAL A 605 2.05 -10.20 11.47
CA VAL A 605 0.70 -10.19 10.88
C VAL A 605 0.64 -11.15 9.69
N ASP A 606 -0.57 -11.61 9.36
CA ASP A 606 -0.83 -12.29 8.10
C ASP A 606 -0.64 -11.34 6.90
N LYS A 607 0.20 -11.75 5.93
CA LYS A 607 0.66 -10.86 4.85
C LYS A 607 -0.44 -10.47 3.85
N THR A 608 -1.48 -11.30 3.69
CA THR A 608 -2.55 -11.09 2.69
C THR A 608 -3.76 -10.38 3.29
N SER A 609 -4.15 -10.74 4.51
CA SER A 609 -5.34 -10.21 5.18
C SER A 609 -5.06 -9.05 6.14
N GLY A 610 -3.83 -8.91 6.64
CA GLY A 610 -3.50 -7.95 7.70
C GLY A 610 -4.13 -8.30 9.06
N LYS A 611 -4.67 -9.51 9.21
CA LYS A 611 -5.30 -10.01 10.44
C LYS A 611 -4.32 -10.84 11.27
N ASN A 612 -4.79 -11.32 12.43
CA ASN A 612 -4.03 -12.18 13.34
C ASN A 612 -2.72 -11.53 13.84
N ARG A 613 -2.81 -10.25 14.22
CA ARG A 613 -1.67 -9.51 14.76
C ARG A 613 -1.19 -10.13 16.06
N THR A 614 0.11 -10.40 16.14
CA THR A 614 0.79 -10.86 17.36
C THR A 614 2.07 -10.05 17.60
N MET A 615 2.43 -9.91 18.89
CA MET A 615 3.68 -9.27 19.29
C MET A 615 4.66 -10.38 19.66
N LEU A 616 5.74 -10.52 18.89
CA LEU A 616 6.70 -11.61 19.06
C LEU A 616 7.73 -11.33 20.14
N LEU A 617 8.30 -10.13 20.09
CA LEU A 617 9.39 -9.72 20.96
C LEU A 617 9.09 -8.34 21.51
N LYS A 618 9.23 -8.16 22.82
CA LYS A 618 9.21 -6.86 23.48
C LYS A 618 10.37 -6.80 24.47
N ARG A 619 11.36 -5.97 24.17
CA ARG A 619 12.55 -5.78 25.01
C ARG A 619 12.75 -4.28 25.27
N HIS A 620 13.58 -3.98 26.25
CA HIS A 620 13.95 -2.59 26.51
C HIS A 620 14.96 -2.15 25.44
N GLY A 621 14.59 -1.13 24.66
CA GLY A 621 15.42 -0.59 23.58
C GLY A 621 14.80 -0.74 22.18
N GLU A 622 15.16 0.18 21.30
CA GLU A 622 14.62 0.26 19.95
C GLU A 622 15.10 -0.92 19.08
N PRO A 623 14.16 -1.74 18.54
CA PRO A 623 14.50 -2.73 17.54
C PRO A 623 14.71 -2.01 16.21
N HIS A 624 15.86 -2.27 15.58
CA HIS A 624 16.22 -1.69 14.30
C HIS A 624 16.15 -2.78 13.23
N GLY A 625 17.29 -3.15 12.62
CA GLY A 625 17.35 -4.12 11.53
C GLY A 625 16.64 -5.44 11.84
N LEU A 626 15.97 -5.98 10.82
CA LEU A 626 15.19 -7.20 10.87
C LEU A 626 15.44 -8.00 9.59
N GLN A 627 15.80 -9.28 9.70
CA GLN A 627 16.05 -10.12 8.52
C GLN A 627 15.70 -11.58 8.80
N VAL A 628 15.12 -12.28 7.82
CA VAL A 628 14.92 -13.74 7.87
C VAL A 628 15.87 -14.40 6.85
N PRO A 629 16.96 -15.05 7.30
CA PRO A 629 17.83 -15.79 6.40
C PRO A 629 17.11 -17.07 5.95
N THR A 630 16.57 -17.09 4.74
CA THR A 630 15.91 -18.30 4.19
C THR A 630 16.90 -19.17 3.42
N TRP A 631 16.92 -20.47 3.71
CA TRP A 631 17.61 -21.50 2.92
C TRP A 631 16.78 -21.79 1.66
N GLY A 632 16.81 -20.87 0.68
CA GLY A 632 15.92 -20.92 -0.48
C GLY A 632 16.56 -20.44 -1.78
N SER A 633 17.82 -20.82 -2.06
CA SER A 633 18.35 -20.71 -3.43
C SER A 633 19.19 -21.94 -3.79
N PRO A 634 19.11 -22.41 -5.04
CA PRO A 634 19.75 -23.65 -5.47
C PRO A 634 21.25 -23.54 -5.26
N LYS A 635 21.85 -24.61 -4.73
CA LYS A 635 23.30 -24.78 -4.74
C LYS A 635 23.80 -24.41 -6.14
N PRO A 636 24.74 -23.46 -6.31
CA PRO A 636 25.36 -23.24 -7.60
C PRO A 636 26.06 -24.54 -7.99
N CYS A 637 25.51 -25.22 -8.99
CA CYS A 637 26.22 -26.25 -9.74
C CYS A 637 27.39 -25.57 -10.46
N CYS A 638 28.50 -25.36 -9.76
CA CYS A 638 29.81 -25.10 -10.35
C CYS A 638 30.90 -25.40 -9.31
N THR A 639 31.08 -26.68 -9.00
CA THR A 639 32.41 -27.17 -8.61
C THR A 639 32.80 -28.33 -9.53
N SER A 640 33.98 -28.16 -10.14
CA SER A 640 34.76 -29.09 -10.95
C SER A 640 34.30 -29.43 -12.38
N SER A 641 34.96 -28.77 -13.34
CA SER A 641 35.59 -29.38 -14.53
C SER A 641 34.92 -30.62 -15.16
N ALA A 642 34.04 -30.40 -16.14
CA ALA A 642 33.99 -31.10 -17.43
C ALA A 642 32.68 -30.80 -18.16
N GLY A 643 32.78 -30.30 -19.41
CA GLY A 643 31.74 -30.41 -20.44
C GLY A 643 30.50 -29.52 -20.29
N ALA A 644 30.31 -28.62 -21.24
CA ALA A 644 29.00 -27.99 -21.50
C ALA A 644 27.91 -29.08 -21.70
N PRO A 645 26.65 -28.75 -21.34
CA PRO A 645 25.76 -28.31 -22.41
C PRO A 645 24.91 -27.08 -22.03
N THR A 646 24.52 -26.39 -23.10
CA THR A 646 23.65 -25.22 -23.22
C THR A 646 22.36 -25.29 -22.38
N LEU A 647 22.12 -24.28 -21.54
CA LEU A 647 20.79 -24.01 -20.97
C LEU A 647 19.98 -23.14 -21.94
N HIS A 648 18.84 -23.68 -22.36
CA HIS A 648 17.78 -22.94 -23.01
C HIS A 648 17.19 -21.91 -22.04
N SER A 649 17.02 -20.70 -22.55
CA SER A 649 16.18 -19.64 -22.01
C SER A 649 14.76 -20.17 -21.71
N PRO A 650 14.12 -19.82 -20.59
CA PRO A 650 12.66 -19.81 -20.56
C PRO A 650 12.21 -18.54 -21.28
N ALA A 651 11.74 -18.73 -22.50
CA ALA A 651 10.82 -17.80 -23.12
C ALA A 651 9.41 -18.12 -22.61
N VAL A 652 8.60 -17.05 -22.54
CA VAL A 652 7.17 -16.95 -22.17
C VAL A 652 6.91 -16.78 -20.68
#